data_AF-A0A969FQ91-F1
#
_entry.id   AF-A0A969FQ91-F1
#
_cell.length_a   1.000
_cell.length_b   1.000
_cell.length_c   1.000
_cell.angle_alpha   90.00
_cell.angle_beta   90.00
_cell.angle_gamma   90.00
#
_symmetry.space_group_name_H-M   'P 1'
#
loop_
_entity.id
_entity.type
_entity.pdbx_description
1 polymer ?
#
loop_
_entity_poly.entity_id
_entity_poly.type
_entity_poly.pdbx_seq_one_letter_code
_entity_poly.pdbx_strand_id
1 'polypeptide(L)'
;MGAWRSRAHVGVRAAAAVAAICLFTADRGIAGTLLDGFREEVVWSGLSLPTAMAFAPDGRVYVAEKSGLVKVYASLSDPTPDIVADLRANVHDFWDRGLLGIAVDPEFPTRPFVYVLYTWNRDLQDPASADPRWPDSCPNPPGDTNDGCVVDGRLARLELDGNGALVAERVLLEGRWCQQYPSHSIGALAFDDDERVLYVSAGDGASFNWVDYGQGGGDAGSPTPTNPCGDPPSGRGGVQSAPLAEGGALRSQDIRTSGDPVGLNGTILRLDPDTGAAAAGNPLQGGDPGDDMIIAYGLRNPFRFALRPGTDELYVGDVGWNNFEEINRVADATDAVVENFGWPCYEGPNRQNGYDAADLALCENLYVDAVAPATPPFFAYQHGGRVQLAQDPWGCAKTGSSSVSGVAFPAPGPYPSRFDGALYFSDYSRDCVFVMEPGPDGRPDPATRRTLIDAAANPVFLAAGPDGHIYYIDIDAGRILRVAYAEENDPPVARVDATPANGPAPLSVSFDGSLSSDPDPLDTVTHRWDLDGDGSFDDATGATASWVYLTPGVYQAALQVEDDSGATNVAVVPITAGNTAPVLAILEPSSSYLWRAGEEIVFRGEATDPENGTLPPASLRWRINLQHCHDGPDDCHTHPLIEQDGVQEGSFTAPDHEYYSYLEITLTATDLGIPGQSGGVLSSSMTIALDPLTTTLALRSEPPGLKLTFYDHTHASPLDETVIVDSTNTISAPSPQDRGGRAWTFVSWSNGGPRSHDVFVPEEGLSVTAAFSDSGVAGDWWDTEWPRRKRFQVRSQGLTEMLMNVPVLVTVDASTIEYGSIADDGADLRFVSHDGTPLAHEIEVWDETGTSRVWVRLPTLDPGGHHDHDTHFFAYYGNTGAPDAQDAASVWSANYAGVWHLDPSLRDSSPHGHHLADNGTADALGAIGRGRTFNGTSWLDAGTSASWRPPAR
;
A
#
# COMPACT_ATOMS: atom_id res chain seq x y z
N MET A 1 35.01 -1.72 -26.96
CA MET A 1 35.38 -2.31 -28.27
C MET A 1 34.11 -2.84 -28.92
N GLY A 2 33.81 -2.46 -30.17
CA GLY A 2 32.86 -3.16 -31.05
C GLY A 2 31.39 -2.71 -30.98
N ALA A 3 30.92 -2.02 -32.04
CA ALA A 3 29.57 -1.50 -32.24
C ALA A 3 28.58 -2.54 -32.81
N TRP A 4 27.30 -2.46 -32.43
CA TRP A 4 26.12 -2.98 -33.15
C TRP A 4 24.93 -2.04 -32.88
N ARG A 5 24.63 -1.08 -33.77
CA ARG A 5 23.64 -1.10 -34.87
C ARG A 5 22.18 -0.94 -34.41
N SER A 6 21.71 0.30 -34.55
CA SER A 6 20.33 0.73 -34.82
C SER A 6 19.61 -0.16 -35.85
N ARG A 7 18.35 -0.50 -35.60
CA ARG A 7 17.38 -0.90 -36.63
C ARG A 7 16.12 -0.06 -36.51
N ALA A 8 15.90 0.77 -37.52
CA ALA A 8 14.61 1.35 -37.85
C ALA A 8 13.68 0.22 -38.35
N HIS A 9 12.47 0.14 -37.81
CA HIS A 9 11.42 -0.71 -38.35
C HIS A 9 10.67 0.03 -39.46
N VAL A 10 10.88 -0.43 -40.69
CA VAL A 10 10.12 -0.05 -41.88
C VAL A 10 8.79 -0.81 -41.84
N GLY A 11 7.68 -0.07 -41.86
CA GLY A 11 6.35 -0.63 -42.02
C GLY A 11 6.16 -1.29 -43.39
N VAL A 12 5.76 -2.55 -43.38
CA VAL A 12 5.18 -3.24 -44.54
C VAL A 12 3.81 -3.76 -44.11
N ARG A 13 2.76 -3.07 -44.57
CA ARG A 13 1.36 -3.49 -44.39
C ARG A 13 1.07 -4.66 -45.32
N ALA A 14 0.84 -5.85 -44.76
CA ALA A 14 0.11 -6.92 -45.43
C ALA A 14 -1.34 -6.87 -44.93
N ALA A 15 -2.27 -6.51 -45.81
CA ALA A 15 -3.70 -6.62 -45.54
C ALA A 15 -4.10 -8.10 -45.57
N ALA A 16 -4.18 -8.74 -44.40
CA ALA A 16 -4.87 -10.01 -44.24
C ALA A 16 -6.29 -9.71 -43.75
N ALA A 17 -7.30 -10.12 -44.53
CA ALA A 17 -8.68 -10.15 -44.07
C ALA A 17 -8.77 -11.21 -42.95
N VAL A 18 -8.88 -10.77 -41.70
CA VAL A 18 -9.14 -11.64 -40.56
C VAL A 18 -10.64 -11.91 -40.55
N ALA A 19 -11.01 -13.17 -40.82
CA ALA A 19 -12.35 -13.65 -40.50
C ALA A 19 -12.49 -13.60 -38.97
N ALA A 20 -13.52 -12.91 -38.48
CA ALA A 20 -13.88 -12.91 -37.06
C ALA A 20 -14.21 -14.35 -36.66
N ILE A 21 -13.31 -14.97 -35.89
CA ILE A 21 -13.58 -16.21 -35.19
C ILE A 21 -14.29 -15.78 -33.90
N CYS A 22 -15.59 -16.02 -33.82
CA CYS A 22 -16.33 -15.96 -32.57
C CYS A 22 -15.76 -17.04 -31.64
N LEU A 23 -14.86 -16.64 -30.74
CA LEU A 23 -14.50 -17.45 -29.60
C LEU A 23 -15.66 -17.37 -28.63
N PHE A 24 -16.43 -18.46 -28.52
CA PHE A 24 -17.30 -18.66 -27.38
C PHE A 24 -16.40 -18.71 -26.14
N THR A 25 -16.62 -17.80 -25.19
CA THR A 25 -16.10 -17.98 -23.83
C THR A 25 -16.90 -19.13 -23.23
N ALA A 26 -16.37 -20.35 -23.35
CA ALA A 26 -16.69 -21.37 -22.36
C ALA A 26 -16.36 -20.75 -20.99
N ASP A 27 -17.27 -20.90 -20.03
CA ASP A 27 -16.98 -20.67 -18.62
C ASP A 27 -15.60 -21.29 -18.36
N ARG A 28 -14.62 -20.49 -17.92
CA ARG A 28 -13.26 -21.00 -17.71
C ARG A 28 -13.38 -22.10 -16.66
N GLY A 29 -13.40 -23.35 -17.12
CA GLY A 29 -13.31 -24.50 -16.26
C GLY A 29 -12.06 -24.36 -15.41
N ILE A 30 -12.18 -24.78 -14.15
CA ILE A 30 -11.08 -24.91 -13.19
C ILE A 30 -9.93 -25.65 -13.89
N ALA A 31 -8.92 -24.91 -14.33
CA ALA A 31 -7.81 -25.40 -15.16
C ALA A 31 -6.45 -25.12 -14.51
N GLY A 32 -6.46 -24.78 -13.23
CA GLY A 32 -5.26 -24.63 -12.44
C GLY A 32 -4.56 -25.97 -12.20
N THR A 33 -3.23 -25.95 -12.14
CA THR A 33 -2.48 -27.13 -11.71
C THR A 33 -2.46 -27.12 -10.18
N LEU A 34 -3.01 -28.15 -9.55
CA LEU A 34 -2.99 -28.32 -8.10
C LEU A 34 -1.86 -29.24 -7.67
N LEU A 35 -1.43 -29.09 -6.42
CA LEU A 35 -0.56 -30.07 -5.78
C LEU A 35 -1.25 -31.45 -5.72
N ASP A 36 -0.50 -32.53 -6.00
CA ASP A 36 -1.02 -33.90 -6.09
C ASP A 36 -2.00 -34.26 -4.95
N GLY A 37 -3.17 -34.77 -5.35
CA GLY A 37 -4.27 -35.19 -4.47
C GLY A 37 -5.22 -34.06 -4.05
N PHE A 38 -4.90 -32.78 -4.32
CA PHE A 38 -5.81 -31.66 -4.08
C PHE A 38 -6.72 -31.38 -5.28
N ARG A 39 -7.93 -30.88 -5.00
CA ARG A 39 -8.90 -30.42 -6.00
C ARG A 39 -9.71 -29.23 -5.51
N GLU A 40 -10.29 -28.47 -6.43
CA GLU A 40 -11.22 -27.38 -6.12
C GLU A 40 -12.68 -27.79 -6.40
N GLU A 41 -13.58 -27.39 -5.51
CA GLU A 41 -15.00 -27.63 -5.62
C GLU A 41 -15.75 -26.30 -5.40
N VAL A 42 -16.61 -25.92 -6.35
CA VAL A 42 -17.48 -24.74 -6.16
C VAL A 42 -18.52 -25.06 -5.09
N VAL A 43 -18.55 -24.26 -4.04
CA VAL A 43 -19.51 -24.39 -2.93
C VAL A 43 -20.73 -23.53 -3.22
N TRP A 44 -20.49 -22.27 -3.56
CA TRP A 44 -21.53 -21.30 -3.90
C TRP A 44 -21.13 -20.45 -5.11
N SER A 45 -22.14 -20.00 -5.83
CA SER A 45 -22.03 -19.04 -6.94
C SER A 45 -23.18 -18.02 -6.86
N GLY A 46 -23.13 -16.98 -7.70
CA GLY A 46 -24.17 -15.96 -7.76
C GLY A 46 -24.05 -14.86 -6.70
N LEU A 47 -22.88 -14.73 -6.09
CA LEU A 47 -22.52 -13.57 -5.26
C LEU A 47 -22.08 -12.41 -6.17
N SER A 48 -22.07 -11.19 -5.64
CA SER A 48 -21.58 -10.00 -6.33
C SER A 48 -20.40 -9.41 -5.58
N LEU A 49 -19.20 -9.47 -6.17
CA LEU A 49 -17.94 -9.00 -5.57
C LEU A 49 -17.81 -9.39 -4.08
N PRO A 50 -17.91 -10.69 -3.73
CA PRO A 50 -17.70 -11.13 -2.35
C PRO A 50 -16.28 -10.81 -1.89
N THR A 51 -16.12 -10.31 -0.66
CA THR A 51 -14.82 -9.87 -0.13
C THR A 51 -14.35 -10.71 1.05
N ALA A 52 -15.25 -11.15 1.91
CA ALA A 52 -14.93 -11.91 3.11
C ALA A 52 -16.08 -12.84 3.51
N MET A 53 -15.78 -13.88 4.28
CA MET A 53 -16.76 -14.80 4.85
C MET A 53 -16.39 -15.25 6.26
N ALA A 54 -17.39 -15.62 7.06
CA ALA A 54 -17.20 -16.12 8.41
C ALA A 54 -18.16 -17.27 8.73
N PHE A 55 -17.62 -18.32 9.37
CA PHE A 55 -18.38 -19.47 9.82
C PHE A 55 -18.90 -19.23 11.24
N ALA A 56 -20.19 -19.45 11.47
CA ALA A 56 -20.79 -19.39 12.80
C ALA A 56 -20.71 -20.76 13.49
N PRO A 57 -20.54 -20.80 14.82
CA PRO A 57 -20.53 -22.05 15.60
C PRO A 57 -21.79 -22.93 15.45
N ASP A 58 -22.94 -22.35 15.05
CA ASP A 58 -24.18 -23.09 14.80
C ASP A 58 -24.31 -23.66 13.37
N GLY A 59 -23.28 -23.48 12.54
CA GLY A 59 -23.20 -23.99 11.17
C GLY A 59 -23.65 -23.01 10.09
N ARG A 60 -24.16 -21.83 10.45
CA ARG A 60 -24.45 -20.76 9.48
C ARG A 60 -23.15 -20.17 8.91
N VAL A 61 -23.25 -19.58 7.72
CA VAL A 61 -22.11 -18.93 7.06
C VAL A 61 -22.51 -17.54 6.59
N TYR A 62 -21.76 -16.54 7.04
CA TYR A 62 -22.00 -15.14 6.69
C TYR A 62 -21.00 -14.71 5.61
N VAL A 63 -21.49 -13.97 4.61
CA VAL A 63 -20.68 -13.50 3.48
C VAL A 63 -20.89 -12.00 3.32
N ALA A 64 -19.79 -11.27 3.22
CA ALA A 64 -19.78 -9.85 2.88
C ALA A 64 -19.63 -9.67 1.36
N GLU A 65 -20.52 -8.86 0.78
CA GLU A 65 -20.33 -8.32 -0.56
C GLU A 65 -19.81 -6.89 -0.47
N LYS A 66 -18.87 -6.55 -1.35
CA LYS A 66 -18.13 -5.28 -1.33
C LYS A 66 -19.01 -4.04 -1.17
N SER A 67 -20.18 -4.04 -1.80
CA SER A 67 -21.15 -2.94 -1.72
C SER A 67 -21.71 -2.65 -0.33
N GLY A 68 -21.62 -3.59 0.61
CA GLY A 68 -22.19 -3.45 1.96
C GLY A 68 -23.37 -4.36 2.24
N LEU A 69 -23.63 -5.37 1.40
CA LEU A 69 -24.59 -6.42 1.74
C LEU A 69 -23.93 -7.49 2.61
N VAL A 70 -24.62 -7.88 3.67
CA VAL A 70 -24.29 -9.06 4.48
C VAL A 70 -25.31 -10.14 4.18
N LYS A 71 -24.84 -11.27 3.65
CA LYS A 71 -25.64 -12.45 3.33
C LYS A 71 -25.39 -13.56 4.33
N VAL A 72 -26.36 -14.46 4.52
CA VAL A 72 -26.24 -15.66 5.35
C VAL A 72 -26.76 -16.89 4.63
N TYR A 73 -25.99 -17.97 4.69
CA TYR A 73 -26.42 -19.32 4.34
C TYR A 73 -26.77 -20.09 5.60
N ALA A 74 -27.86 -20.85 5.60
CA ALA A 74 -28.29 -21.61 6.76
C ALA A 74 -27.31 -22.76 7.11
N SER A 75 -26.55 -23.23 6.12
CA SER A 75 -25.50 -24.24 6.28
C SER A 75 -24.58 -24.28 5.06
N LEU A 76 -23.44 -24.98 5.15
CA LEU A 76 -22.59 -25.31 3.99
C LEU A 76 -23.31 -26.00 2.82
N SER A 77 -24.44 -26.67 3.09
CA SER A 77 -25.25 -27.35 2.07
C SER A 77 -26.42 -26.52 1.54
N ASP A 78 -26.65 -25.33 2.10
CA ASP A 78 -27.72 -24.44 1.67
C ASP A 78 -27.29 -23.73 0.37
N PRO A 79 -28.00 -23.89 -0.76
CA PRO A 79 -27.59 -23.28 -2.02
C PRO A 79 -27.96 -21.79 -2.11
N THR A 80 -28.78 -21.26 -1.20
CA THR A 80 -29.39 -19.94 -1.34
C THR A 80 -29.16 -19.08 -0.09
N PRO A 81 -28.60 -17.86 -0.23
CA PRO A 81 -28.44 -16.97 0.91
C PRO A 81 -29.68 -16.09 1.14
N ASP A 82 -29.90 -15.72 2.40
CA ASP A 82 -30.75 -14.60 2.80
C ASP A 82 -29.91 -13.33 3.02
N ILE A 83 -30.52 -12.14 2.87
CA ILE A 83 -29.88 -10.86 3.23
C ILE A 83 -30.15 -10.56 4.70
N VAL A 84 -29.08 -10.36 5.48
CA VAL A 84 -29.13 -10.03 6.91
C VAL A 84 -29.07 -8.53 7.15
N ALA A 85 -28.18 -7.84 6.44
CA ALA A 85 -28.00 -6.39 6.55
C ALA A 85 -27.71 -5.76 5.19
N ASP A 86 -28.21 -4.54 5.01
CA ASP A 86 -27.96 -3.69 3.84
C ASP A 86 -27.34 -2.37 4.30
N LEU A 87 -26.01 -2.30 4.21
CA LEU A 87 -25.20 -1.15 4.64
C LEU A 87 -24.81 -0.25 3.49
N ARG A 88 -25.31 -0.50 2.27
CA ARG A 88 -24.95 0.23 1.04
C ARG A 88 -25.13 1.74 1.14
N ALA A 89 -26.04 2.22 2.00
CA ALA A 89 -26.24 3.66 2.21
C ALA A 89 -25.04 4.36 2.88
N ASN A 90 -24.19 3.61 3.60
CA ASN A 90 -23.05 4.12 4.36
C ASN A 90 -21.70 3.66 3.80
N VAL A 91 -21.68 2.51 3.12
CA VAL A 91 -20.45 1.94 2.56
C VAL A 91 -20.06 2.71 1.30
N HIS A 92 -18.82 3.17 1.24
CA HIS A 92 -18.22 3.67 0.01
C HIS A 92 -17.42 2.54 -0.63
N ASP A 93 -17.90 1.97 -1.73
CA ASP A 93 -17.34 0.75 -2.33
C ASP A 93 -16.53 1.01 -3.62
N PHE A 94 -16.01 2.22 -3.80
CA PHE A 94 -15.15 2.55 -4.94
C PHE A 94 -13.76 1.89 -4.86
N TRP A 95 -13.33 1.20 -5.91
CA TRP A 95 -11.99 0.55 -6.04
C TRP A 95 -11.66 -0.42 -4.91
N ASP A 96 -10.66 -0.20 -4.06
CA ASP A 96 -10.31 -1.13 -2.99
C ASP A 96 -11.23 -0.97 -1.77
N ARG A 97 -12.03 0.10 -1.74
CA ARG A 97 -12.94 0.40 -0.64
C ARG A 97 -14.18 -0.50 -0.68
N GLY A 98 -14.84 -0.62 0.47
CA GLY A 98 -16.11 -1.32 0.59
C GLY A 98 -16.29 -1.94 1.97
N LEU A 99 -17.20 -2.91 2.06
CA LEU A 99 -17.28 -3.84 3.18
C LEU A 99 -16.25 -4.95 2.96
N LEU A 100 -15.14 -4.93 3.71
CA LEU A 100 -13.99 -5.83 3.45
C LEU A 100 -13.71 -6.84 4.56
N GLY A 101 -14.25 -6.63 5.77
CA GLY A 101 -14.08 -7.53 6.91
C GLY A 101 -15.40 -7.98 7.54
N ILE A 102 -15.49 -9.26 7.90
CA ILE A 102 -16.64 -9.85 8.62
C ILE A 102 -16.18 -10.95 9.59
N ALA A 103 -16.76 -11.00 10.78
CA ALA A 103 -16.58 -12.09 11.75
C ALA A 103 -17.86 -12.31 12.56
N VAL A 104 -17.99 -13.50 13.15
CA VAL A 104 -19.12 -13.87 14.00
C VAL A 104 -18.63 -14.00 15.43
N ASP A 105 -19.45 -13.60 16.42
CA ASP A 105 -19.10 -13.76 17.84
C ASP A 105 -18.85 -15.26 18.16
N PRO A 106 -17.75 -15.62 18.84
CA PRO A 106 -17.44 -17.02 19.17
C PRO A 106 -18.52 -17.73 20.01
N GLU A 107 -19.34 -16.97 20.75
CA GLU A 107 -20.45 -17.51 21.57
C GLU A 107 -21.80 -17.53 20.83
N PHE A 108 -21.81 -17.33 19.52
CA PHE A 108 -23.02 -17.39 18.70
C PHE A 108 -23.65 -18.80 18.72
N PRO A 109 -24.98 -18.95 18.82
CA PRO A 109 -26.02 -17.93 18.69
C PRO A 109 -26.47 -17.33 20.02
N THR A 110 -25.82 -17.66 21.14
CA THR A 110 -26.19 -17.09 22.45
C THR A 110 -25.87 -15.60 22.53
N ARG A 111 -24.85 -15.18 21.77
CA ARG A 111 -24.55 -13.80 21.42
C ARG A 111 -24.78 -13.63 19.92
N PRO A 112 -25.97 -13.21 19.48
CA PRO A 112 -26.33 -13.16 18.06
C PRO A 112 -25.71 -11.94 17.39
N PHE A 113 -24.38 -11.83 17.42
CA PHE A 113 -23.62 -10.68 16.94
C PHE A 113 -22.72 -11.05 15.76
N VAL A 114 -22.73 -10.19 14.75
CA VAL A 114 -21.84 -10.23 13.58
C VAL A 114 -21.08 -8.90 13.54
N TYR A 115 -19.78 -8.94 13.31
CA TYR A 115 -18.92 -7.75 13.27
C TYR A 115 -18.51 -7.48 11.83
N VAL A 116 -18.53 -6.20 11.45
CA VAL A 116 -18.23 -5.75 10.09
C VAL A 116 -17.24 -4.59 10.12
N LEU A 117 -16.33 -4.59 9.14
CA LEU A 117 -15.36 -3.52 8.90
C LEU A 117 -15.54 -3.00 7.49
N TYR A 118 -15.82 -1.71 7.36
CA TYR A 118 -16.11 -1.10 6.07
C TYR A 118 -15.59 0.32 5.95
N THR A 119 -15.34 0.73 4.71
CA THR A 119 -15.07 2.12 4.37
C THR A 119 -16.35 2.93 4.47
N TRP A 120 -16.39 3.88 5.40
CA TRP A 120 -17.56 4.70 5.66
C TRP A 120 -17.50 5.99 4.86
N ASN A 121 -18.56 6.26 4.10
CA ASN A 121 -18.68 7.42 3.20
C ASN A 121 -18.86 8.76 3.95
N ARG A 122 -17.85 9.14 4.74
CA ARG A 122 -17.83 10.38 5.53
C ARG A 122 -16.42 10.83 5.83
N ASP A 123 -16.22 12.15 5.84
CA ASP A 123 -15.01 12.79 6.35
C ASP A 123 -15.30 13.37 7.73
N LEU A 124 -14.79 12.73 8.79
CA LEU A 124 -15.02 13.20 10.16
C LEU A 124 -14.22 14.45 10.53
N GLN A 125 -13.23 14.83 9.72
CA GLN A 125 -12.48 16.06 9.91
C GLN A 125 -13.13 17.26 9.20
N ASP A 126 -14.20 17.06 8.42
CA ASP A 126 -15.04 18.11 7.86
C ASP A 126 -16.41 18.14 8.57
N PRO A 127 -16.63 19.03 9.55
CA PRO A 127 -17.91 19.16 10.24
C PRO A 127 -19.09 19.51 9.32
N ALA A 128 -18.82 19.99 8.09
CA ALA A 128 -19.83 20.29 7.09
C ALA A 128 -20.15 19.11 6.15
N SER A 129 -19.42 17.99 6.27
CA SER A 129 -19.65 16.79 5.46
C SER A 129 -21.08 16.26 5.65
N ALA A 130 -21.78 16.04 4.54
CA ALA A 130 -23.01 15.25 4.53
C ALA A 130 -22.70 13.76 4.78
N ASP A 131 -23.73 12.99 5.10
CA ASP A 131 -23.66 11.54 5.31
C ASP A 131 -24.78 10.87 4.48
N PRO A 132 -24.43 10.15 3.39
CA PRO A 132 -23.08 9.98 2.81
C PRO A 132 -22.51 11.27 2.20
N ARG A 133 -21.17 11.40 2.16
CA ARG A 133 -20.46 12.58 1.63
C ARG A 133 -20.36 12.58 0.11
N TRP A 134 -19.92 11.47 -0.45
CA TRP A 134 -19.63 11.29 -1.87
C TRP A 134 -20.68 10.39 -2.53
N PRO A 135 -20.90 10.48 -3.85
CA PRO A 135 -21.45 9.33 -4.57
C PRO A 135 -20.47 8.15 -4.47
N ASP A 136 -20.87 6.94 -4.86
CA ASP A 136 -19.99 5.75 -4.83
C ASP A 136 -18.79 5.85 -5.79
N SER A 137 -18.67 6.96 -6.52
CA SER A 137 -17.46 7.38 -7.22
C SER A 137 -16.85 8.62 -6.58
N CYS A 138 -15.52 8.70 -6.54
CA CYS A 138 -14.85 9.96 -6.20
C CYS A 138 -15.11 11.00 -7.31
N PRO A 139 -15.41 12.27 -6.97
CA PRO A 139 -15.66 13.31 -7.97
C PRO A 139 -14.42 13.67 -8.79
N ASN A 140 -14.63 14.03 -10.06
CA ASN A 140 -13.65 14.65 -10.94
C ASN A 140 -14.25 15.92 -11.59
N PRO A 141 -13.62 17.11 -11.48
CA PRO A 141 -12.45 17.40 -10.66
C PRO A 141 -12.71 17.20 -9.16
N PRO A 142 -11.69 16.75 -8.42
CA PRO A 142 -10.27 16.86 -8.77
C PRO A 142 -9.63 15.56 -9.30
N GLY A 143 -10.36 14.44 -9.30
CA GLY A 143 -9.85 13.14 -9.71
C GLY A 143 -9.56 12.24 -8.51
N ASP A 144 -9.91 10.96 -8.63
CA ASP A 144 -9.82 9.94 -7.59
C ASP A 144 -8.38 9.60 -7.15
N THR A 145 -7.44 9.68 -8.07
CA THR A 145 -6.03 9.31 -7.92
C THR A 145 -5.09 10.52 -7.77
N ASN A 146 -5.57 11.73 -8.06
CA ASN A 146 -4.81 12.98 -7.91
C ASN A 146 -4.99 13.56 -6.50
N ASP A 147 -6.19 14.04 -6.21
CA ASP A 147 -6.54 14.70 -4.95
C ASP A 147 -7.33 13.79 -4.00
N GLY A 148 -7.93 12.73 -4.53
CA GLY A 148 -8.69 11.76 -3.77
C GLY A 148 -10.03 12.29 -3.26
N CYS A 149 -10.80 11.38 -2.65
CA CYS A 149 -12.03 11.70 -1.97
C CYS A 149 -11.99 11.15 -0.54
N VAL A 150 -11.86 12.07 0.42
CA VAL A 150 -11.55 11.72 1.81
C VAL A 150 -12.75 11.06 2.48
N VAL A 151 -12.51 9.88 3.02
CA VAL A 151 -13.46 9.02 3.77
C VAL A 151 -12.80 8.51 5.05
N ASP A 152 -13.57 7.75 5.85
CA ASP A 152 -13.12 7.14 7.10
C ASP A 152 -13.33 5.62 7.07
N GLY A 153 -12.77 4.91 8.04
CA GLY A 153 -13.11 3.52 8.34
C GLY A 153 -14.18 3.43 9.44
N ARG A 154 -14.95 2.34 9.43
CA ARG A 154 -15.86 2.02 10.52
C ARG A 154 -15.83 0.54 10.87
N LEU A 155 -15.68 0.28 12.16
CA LEU A 155 -15.91 -1.02 12.79
C LEU A 155 -17.27 -0.98 13.49
N ALA A 156 -18.16 -1.90 13.15
CA ALA A 156 -19.48 -2.00 13.75
C ALA A 156 -19.86 -3.45 14.11
N ARG A 157 -20.71 -3.56 15.13
CA ARG A 157 -21.37 -4.79 15.55
C ARG A 157 -22.84 -4.75 15.14
N LEU A 158 -23.24 -5.74 14.36
CA LEU A 158 -24.62 -6.01 13.98
C LEU A 158 -25.27 -6.92 15.02
N GLU A 159 -26.38 -6.46 15.61
CA GLU A 159 -27.17 -7.22 16.57
C GLU A 159 -28.34 -7.90 15.88
N LEU A 160 -28.42 -9.23 15.97
CA LEU A 160 -29.48 -10.01 15.34
C LEU A 160 -30.52 -10.50 16.36
N ASP A 161 -31.77 -10.65 15.93
CA ASP A 161 -32.82 -11.28 16.74
C ASP A 161 -32.78 -12.82 16.65
N GLY A 162 -33.69 -13.49 17.37
CA GLY A 162 -33.78 -14.95 17.38
C GLY A 162 -34.16 -15.59 16.03
N ASN A 163 -34.58 -14.80 15.04
CA ASN A 163 -34.83 -15.25 13.67
C ASN A 163 -33.67 -14.89 12.73
N GLY A 164 -32.60 -14.27 13.24
CA GLY A 164 -31.44 -13.83 12.46
C GLY A 164 -31.63 -12.49 11.75
N ALA A 165 -32.69 -11.74 12.03
CA ALA A 165 -32.91 -10.41 11.43
C ALA A 165 -32.12 -9.32 12.16
N LEU A 166 -31.59 -8.33 11.43
CA LEU A 166 -30.89 -7.18 12.00
C LEU A 166 -31.82 -6.34 12.89
N VAL A 167 -31.41 -6.13 14.14
CA VAL A 167 -32.08 -5.29 15.14
C VAL A 167 -31.41 -3.93 15.25
N ALA A 168 -30.08 -3.90 15.28
CA ALA A 168 -29.31 -2.67 15.44
C ALA A 168 -27.89 -2.82 14.87
N GLU A 169 -27.34 -1.71 14.38
CA GLU A 169 -25.91 -1.53 14.16
C GLU A 169 -25.35 -0.71 15.32
N ARG A 170 -24.32 -1.23 15.99
CA ARG A 170 -23.58 -0.53 17.04
C ARG A 170 -22.16 -0.25 16.57
N VAL A 171 -21.82 1.03 16.44
CA VAL A 171 -20.45 1.46 16.12
C VAL A 171 -19.52 1.15 17.31
N LEU A 172 -18.36 0.56 17.00
CA LEU A 172 -17.29 0.29 17.95
C LEU A 172 -16.13 1.28 17.78
N LEU A 173 -15.71 1.52 16.53
CA LEU A 173 -14.66 2.49 16.19
C LEU A 173 -14.97 3.21 14.87
N GLU A 174 -14.68 4.50 14.83
CA GLU A 174 -14.67 5.41 13.67
C GLU A 174 -13.84 6.65 14.03
N GLY A 175 -13.47 7.50 13.06
CA GLY A 175 -12.86 8.80 13.34
C GLY A 175 -11.35 8.84 13.35
N ARG A 176 -10.69 7.71 13.05
CA ARG A 176 -9.23 7.58 13.18
C ARG A 176 -8.56 6.85 12.01
N TRP A 177 -9.29 6.56 10.94
CA TRP A 177 -8.73 6.01 9.71
C TRP A 177 -8.94 7.00 8.57
N CYS A 178 -8.14 8.07 8.55
CA CYS A 178 -8.22 8.97 7.40
C CYS A 178 -7.86 8.20 6.13
N GLN A 179 -8.64 8.35 5.08
CA GLN A 179 -8.35 7.73 3.79
C GLN A 179 -8.60 8.74 2.70
N GLN A 180 -7.53 9.32 2.16
CA GLN A 180 -7.64 10.27 1.07
C GLN A 180 -7.88 9.56 -0.26
N TYR A 181 -7.16 8.47 -0.51
CA TYR A 181 -7.12 7.76 -1.78
C TYR A 181 -7.98 6.49 -1.77
N PRO A 182 -8.42 6.00 -2.94
CA PRO A 182 -9.35 4.88 -3.05
C PRO A 182 -8.70 3.49 -2.86
N SER A 183 -7.39 3.44 -2.57
CA SER A 183 -6.61 2.25 -2.27
C SER A 183 -6.31 2.10 -0.77
N HIS A 184 -5.81 0.92 -0.37
CA HIS A 184 -5.29 0.62 0.98
C HIS A 184 -6.23 1.07 2.10
N SER A 185 -7.50 0.71 1.95
CA SER A 185 -8.58 1.16 2.82
C SER A 185 -8.52 0.47 4.21
N ILE A 186 -9.65 -0.02 4.70
CA ILE A 186 -9.67 -0.94 5.85
C ILE A 186 -9.26 -2.36 5.40
N GLY A 187 -9.16 -3.30 6.34
CA GLY A 187 -8.71 -4.67 6.02
C GLY A 187 -9.65 -5.77 6.51
N ALA A 188 -9.10 -6.66 7.34
CA ALA A 188 -9.78 -7.82 7.90
C ALA A 188 -10.13 -7.61 9.38
N LEU A 189 -11.01 -8.47 9.89
CA LEU A 189 -11.18 -8.67 11.33
C LEU A 189 -11.37 -10.16 11.62
N ALA A 190 -10.90 -10.60 12.79
CA ALA A 190 -11.00 -11.98 13.22
C ALA A 190 -11.02 -12.06 14.76
N PHE A 191 -11.59 -13.15 15.28
CA PHE A 191 -11.57 -13.43 16.70
C PHE A 191 -10.39 -14.33 17.08
N ASP A 192 -9.83 -14.07 18.25
CA ASP A 192 -9.34 -15.15 19.09
C ASP A 192 -10.53 -15.75 19.82
N ASP A 193 -10.89 -16.98 19.42
CA ASP A 193 -12.06 -17.68 19.94
C ASP A 193 -11.89 -18.11 21.41
N ASP A 194 -10.64 -18.34 21.87
CA ASP A 194 -10.38 -18.80 23.23
C ASP A 194 -10.55 -17.66 24.24
N GLU A 195 -10.14 -16.44 23.87
CA GLU A 195 -10.22 -15.25 24.74
C GLU A 195 -11.41 -14.32 24.42
N ARG A 196 -12.13 -14.56 23.31
CA ARG A 196 -13.18 -13.68 22.77
C ARG A 196 -12.67 -12.24 22.58
N VAL A 197 -11.52 -12.11 21.92
CA VAL A 197 -10.88 -10.82 21.61
C VAL A 197 -10.94 -10.56 20.11
N LEU A 198 -11.23 -9.32 19.71
CA LEU A 198 -11.38 -8.93 18.31
C LEU A 198 -10.11 -8.27 17.79
N TYR A 199 -9.54 -8.82 16.72
CA TYR A 199 -8.42 -8.23 15.99
C TYR A 199 -8.93 -7.52 14.74
N VAL A 200 -8.30 -6.40 14.38
CA VAL A 200 -8.73 -5.56 13.23
C VAL A 200 -7.50 -5.02 12.51
N SER A 201 -7.50 -5.01 11.18
CA SER A 201 -6.44 -4.41 10.38
C SER A 201 -6.94 -3.23 9.54
N ALA A 202 -6.06 -2.26 9.28
CA ALA A 202 -6.34 -1.15 8.38
C ALA A 202 -5.07 -0.72 7.64
N GLY A 203 -5.23 -0.39 6.36
CA GLY A 203 -4.17 0.16 5.52
C GLY A 203 -3.88 1.63 5.80
N ASP A 204 -2.86 2.13 5.11
CA ASP A 204 -2.38 3.49 5.24
C ASP A 204 -3.35 4.53 4.63
N GLY A 205 -4.26 4.13 3.74
CA GLY A 205 -5.19 5.02 3.04
C GLY A 205 -4.49 6.12 2.23
N ALA A 206 -3.24 5.88 1.84
CA ALA A 206 -2.34 6.82 1.15
C ALA A 206 -2.31 6.57 -0.36
N SER A 207 -1.67 7.47 -1.10
CA SER A 207 -1.49 7.28 -2.55
C SER A 207 -0.60 6.07 -2.80
N PHE A 208 -1.04 5.24 -3.76
CA PHE A 208 -0.24 4.15 -4.32
C PHE A 208 0.55 4.60 -5.55
N ASN A 209 0.20 5.75 -6.13
CA ASN A 209 0.86 6.23 -7.33
C ASN A 209 2.22 6.85 -6.98
N TRP A 210 2.33 7.63 -5.91
CA TRP A 210 3.50 8.47 -5.64
C TRP A 210 3.93 8.46 -4.17
N VAL A 211 5.08 9.05 -3.86
CA VAL A 211 5.61 9.13 -2.49
C VAL A 211 4.74 10.07 -1.67
N ASP A 212 3.77 9.51 -0.94
CA ASP A 212 2.77 10.27 -0.21
C ASP A 212 3.17 10.52 1.24
N TYR A 213 3.52 11.78 1.50
CA TYR A 213 3.77 12.30 2.84
C TYR A 213 2.71 13.34 3.25
N GLY A 214 1.52 13.31 2.61
CA GLY A 214 0.37 14.17 2.89
C GLY A 214 0.34 15.47 2.07
N GLN A 215 1.12 15.55 0.99
CA GLN A 215 1.22 16.76 0.16
C GLN A 215 0.09 16.95 -0.84
N GLY A 216 -0.77 15.94 -1.04
CA GLY A 216 -1.87 16.00 -1.99
C GLY A 216 -3.00 16.96 -1.57
N GLY A 217 -3.92 17.23 -2.50
CA GLY A 217 -5.09 18.06 -2.27
C GLY A 217 -4.89 19.55 -2.59
N GLY A 218 -6.00 20.24 -2.82
CA GLY A 218 -6.05 21.69 -3.00
C GLY A 218 -5.82 22.17 -4.43
N ASP A 219 -5.96 21.27 -5.40
CA ASP A 219 -5.93 21.65 -6.81
C ASP A 219 -7.05 22.63 -7.18
N ALA A 220 -6.83 23.38 -8.25
CA ALA A 220 -7.74 24.45 -8.65
C ALA A 220 -9.15 23.92 -8.99
N GLY A 221 -10.13 24.24 -8.14
CA GLY A 221 -11.52 23.77 -8.29
C GLY A 221 -11.83 22.48 -7.53
N SER A 222 -10.84 21.92 -6.82
CA SER A 222 -10.99 20.77 -5.94
C SER A 222 -11.84 21.09 -4.71
N PRO A 223 -12.79 20.22 -4.33
CA PRO A 223 -13.43 20.25 -3.01
C PRO A 223 -12.54 19.65 -1.92
N THR A 224 -11.46 18.94 -2.29
CA THR A 224 -10.49 18.36 -1.36
C THR A 224 -9.42 19.41 -1.07
N PRO A 225 -9.31 19.90 0.18
CA PRO A 225 -8.26 20.85 0.54
C PRO A 225 -6.88 20.17 0.52
N THR A 226 -5.80 20.95 0.42
CA THR A 226 -4.44 20.46 0.66
C THR A 226 -4.33 19.82 2.04
N ASN A 227 -3.59 18.72 2.16
CA ASN A 227 -3.45 17.96 3.40
C ASN A 227 -4.82 17.70 4.06
N PRO A 228 -5.74 16.99 3.38
CA PRO A 228 -7.09 16.84 3.88
C PRO A 228 -7.13 16.00 5.15
N CYS A 229 -6.17 15.09 5.39
CA CYS A 229 -6.10 14.32 6.63
C CYS A 229 -5.63 15.14 7.84
N GLY A 230 -5.29 16.41 7.66
CA GLY A 230 -4.99 17.29 8.77
C GLY A 230 -3.65 17.02 9.44
N ASP A 231 -2.75 16.35 8.71
CA ASP A 231 -1.52 15.79 9.25
C ASP A 231 -0.56 16.91 9.71
N PRO A 232 0.27 16.69 10.76
CA PRO A 232 1.32 17.62 11.16
C PRO A 232 2.38 17.82 10.06
N PRO A 233 3.12 18.95 10.09
CA PRO A 233 3.01 20.06 11.05
C PRO A 233 2.01 21.14 10.61
N SER A 234 1.47 21.04 9.39
CA SER A 234 0.73 22.13 8.75
C SER A 234 -0.78 22.12 9.06
N GLY A 235 -1.33 20.94 9.39
CA GLY A 235 -2.77 20.76 9.60
C GLY A 235 -3.59 20.89 8.32
N ARG A 236 -4.93 20.73 8.44
CA ARG A 236 -5.83 20.71 7.27
C ARG A 236 -5.79 22.03 6.49
N GLY A 237 -5.61 21.93 5.18
CA GLY A 237 -5.45 23.08 4.27
C GLY A 237 -4.03 23.67 4.26
N GLY A 238 -3.12 23.12 5.07
CA GLY A 238 -1.71 23.46 5.09
C GLY A 238 -0.89 22.69 4.06
N VAL A 239 0.28 23.20 3.70
CA VAL A 239 1.21 22.53 2.78
C VAL A 239 2.14 21.61 3.57
N GLN A 240 2.19 20.34 3.18
CA GLN A 240 3.18 19.39 3.67
C GLN A 240 4.49 19.51 2.89
N SER A 241 5.62 19.38 3.60
CA SER A 241 6.94 19.45 2.98
C SER A 241 7.97 18.66 3.78
N ALA A 242 8.82 17.91 3.06
CA ALA A 242 9.99 17.29 3.65
C ALA A 242 10.95 18.33 4.29
N PRO A 243 11.67 17.96 5.37
CA PRO A 243 11.72 16.62 5.95
C PRO A 243 10.65 16.37 7.02
N LEU A 244 9.86 17.37 7.41
CA LEU A 244 9.03 17.31 8.63
C LEU A 244 7.59 16.83 8.41
N ALA A 245 7.22 16.47 7.18
CA ALA A 245 5.87 15.99 6.91
C ALA A 245 5.61 14.65 7.61
N GLU A 246 4.37 14.46 8.09
CA GLU A 246 3.94 13.26 8.83
C GLU A 246 2.69 12.62 8.22
N GLY A 247 2.22 13.11 7.06
CA GLY A 247 0.98 12.68 6.43
C GLY A 247 1.11 11.54 5.44
N GLY A 248 0.03 11.27 4.70
CA GLY A 248 0.05 10.24 3.65
C GLY A 248 0.37 8.85 4.21
N ALA A 249 1.33 8.15 3.60
CA ALA A 249 1.75 6.81 4.04
C ALA A 249 2.49 6.83 5.39
N LEU A 250 3.05 7.99 5.79
CA LEU A 250 3.70 8.16 7.09
C LEU A 250 2.74 8.05 8.26
N ARG A 251 1.42 8.11 8.03
CA ARG A 251 0.41 7.77 9.05
C ARG A 251 0.58 6.34 9.59
N SER A 252 1.25 5.46 8.84
CA SER A 252 1.64 4.12 9.33
C SER A 252 2.69 4.15 10.43
N GLN A 253 3.38 5.29 10.63
CA GLN A 253 4.41 5.54 11.63
C GLN A 253 3.96 6.56 12.69
N ASP A 254 2.68 6.94 12.71
CA ASP A 254 2.14 8.05 13.51
C ASP A 254 2.40 7.89 15.01
N ILE A 255 2.40 6.66 15.52
CA ILE A 255 2.77 6.35 16.92
C ILE A 255 4.18 6.82 17.33
N ARG A 256 5.07 7.12 16.36
CA ARG A 256 6.43 7.62 16.61
C ARG A 256 6.48 9.13 16.84
N THR A 257 5.40 9.86 16.60
CA THR A 257 5.33 11.32 16.80
C THR A 257 4.23 11.67 17.81
N SER A 258 4.18 12.95 18.21
CA SER A 258 3.26 13.44 19.24
C SER A 258 2.63 14.78 18.85
N GLY A 259 2.44 15.02 17.55
CA GLY A 259 1.95 16.28 16.99
C GLY A 259 0.42 16.41 17.02
N ASP A 260 -0.27 15.27 17.02
CA ASP A 260 -1.72 15.11 16.86
C ASP A 260 -2.20 13.79 17.49
N PRO A 261 -3.53 13.54 17.54
CA PRO A 261 -4.04 12.28 18.05
C PRO A 261 -3.68 11.10 17.13
N VAL A 262 -3.12 10.04 17.72
CA VAL A 262 -2.71 8.83 17.00
C VAL A 262 -3.85 8.27 16.13
N GLY A 263 -3.61 8.25 14.83
CA GLY A 263 -4.38 7.57 13.80
C GLY A 263 -4.18 6.06 13.86
N LEU A 264 -5.07 5.33 13.18
CA LEU A 264 -5.08 3.87 13.16
C LEU A 264 -4.74 3.30 11.77
N ASN A 265 -4.18 4.13 10.89
CA ASN A 265 -3.75 3.75 9.56
C ASN A 265 -2.48 2.89 9.61
N GLY A 266 -2.41 1.86 8.78
CA GLY A 266 -1.24 0.97 8.73
C GLY A 266 -1.01 0.17 10.03
N THR A 267 -2.09 -0.27 10.69
CA THR A 267 -2.02 -0.93 12.01
C THR A 267 -2.77 -2.27 12.08
N ILE A 268 -2.41 -3.07 13.09
CA ILE A 268 -3.23 -4.13 13.66
C ILE A 268 -3.69 -3.71 15.06
N LEU A 269 -4.98 -3.88 15.33
CA LEU A 269 -5.62 -3.55 16.60
C LEU A 269 -6.07 -4.80 17.34
N ARG A 270 -6.11 -4.74 18.68
CA ARG A 270 -6.66 -5.78 19.57
C ARG A 270 -7.66 -5.17 20.55
N LEU A 271 -8.93 -5.59 20.45
CA LEU A 271 -10.09 -4.87 21.01
C LEU A 271 -11.01 -5.77 21.84
N ASP A 272 -11.63 -5.18 22.86
CA ASP A 272 -12.82 -5.74 23.50
C ASP A 272 -14.02 -5.62 22.54
N PRO A 273 -14.65 -6.74 22.15
CA PRO A 273 -15.71 -6.73 21.12
C PRO A 273 -17.03 -6.09 21.60
N ASP A 274 -17.23 -5.89 22.90
CA ASP A 274 -18.47 -5.32 23.43
C ASP A 274 -18.43 -3.80 23.56
N THR A 275 -17.22 -3.24 23.68
CA THR A 275 -17.00 -1.82 23.95
C THR A 275 -16.23 -1.11 22.85
N GLY A 276 -15.40 -1.82 22.08
CA GLY A 276 -14.46 -1.23 21.13
C GLY A 276 -13.22 -0.61 21.79
N ALA A 277 -13.04 -0.79 23.10
CA ALA A 277 -11.84 -0.34 23.81
C ALA A 277 -10.67 -1.31 23.59
N ALA A 278 -9.45 -0.87 23.93
CA ALA A 278 -8.29 -1.75 23.99
C ALA A 278 -8.55 -2.98 24.85
N ALA A 279 -8.20 -4.16 24.33
CA ALA A 279 -8.33 -5.40 25.07
C ALA A 279 -7.37 -5.44 26.28
N ALA A 280 -7.72 -6.24 27.29
CA ALA A 280 -6.84 -6.44 28.44
C ALA A 280 -5.51 -7.11 28.01
N GLY A 281 -4.40 -6.61 28.53
CA GLY A 281 -3.07 -7.15 28.22
C GLY A 281 -2.45 -6.59 26.94
N ASN A 282 -3.06 -5.60 26.29
CA ASN A 282 -2.41 -4.93 25.16
C ASN A 282 -1.07 -4.28 25.58
N PRO A 283 -0.08 -4.23 24.68
CA PRO A 283 1.29 -3.77 24.97
C PRO A 283 1.36 -2.33 25.49
N LEU A 284 0.46 -1.47 25.01
CA LEU A 284 0.41 -0.03 25.33
C LEU A 284 -0.65 0.30 26.38
N GLN A 285 -1.23 -0.70 27.04
CA GLN A 285 -2.30 -0.48 28.01
C GLN A 285 -1.82 0.40 29.19
N GLY A 286 -2.51 1.52 29.39
CA GLY A 286 -2.17 2.53 30.40
C GLY A 286 -1.22 3.63 29.91
N GLY A 287 -0.86 3.61 28.63
CA GLY A 287 -0.21 4.69 27.88
C GLY A 287 -1.18 5.81 27.49
N ASP A 288 -0.94 6.44 26.34
CA ASP A 288 -1.76 7.55 25.88
C ASP A 288 -3.12 7.05 25.36
N PRO A 289 -4.25 7.67 25.74
CA PRO A 289 -5.55 7.23 25.29
C PRO A 289 -5.66 7.28 23.76
N GLY A 290 -5.64 6.11 23.12
CA GLY A 290 -5.82 5.96 21.69
C GLY A 290 -4.78 5.08 20.99
N ASP A 291 -3.56 4.99 21.48
CA ASP A 291 -2.57 4.02 20.97
C ASP A 291 -2.72 2.64 21.65
N ASP A 292 -3.38 2.58 22.81
CA ASP A 292 -3.55 1.42 23.67
C ASP A 292 -4.19 0.19 23.00
N MET A 293 -4.84 0.36 21.84
CA MET A 293 -5.39 -0.73 21.03
C MET A 293 -4.44 -1.29 19.98
N ILE A 294 -3.36 -0.57 19.64
CA ILE A 294 -2.42 -0.95 18.58
C ILE A 294 -1.48 -2.02 19.13
N ILE A 295 -1.38 -3.14 18.40
CA ILE A 295 -0.41 -4.21 18.68
C ILE A 295 0.69 -4.31 17.63
N ALA A 296 0.45 -3.78 16.43
CA ALA A 296 1.46 -3.63 15.40
C ALA A 296 1.16 -2.43 14.51
N TYR A 297 2.20 -1.82 13.95
CA TYR A 297 2.12 -0.66 13.06
C TYR A 297 3.23 -0.72 11.99
N GLY A 298 3.28 0.28 11.11
CA GLY A 298 4.24 0.32 10.02
C GLY A 298 3.91 -0.68 8.92
N LEU A 299 2.62 -0.90 8.66
CA LEU A 299 2.09 -1.74 7.58
C LEU A 299 1.53 -0.86 6.47
N ARG A 300 1.59 -1.31 5.21
CA ARG A 300 1.06 -0.56 4.06
C ARG A 300 -0.42 -0.83 3.86
N ASN A 301 -0.74 -2.08 3.57
CA ASN A 301 -2.08 -2.58 3.33
C ASN A 301 -2.17 -4.00 3.89
N PRO A 302 -2.35 -4.15 5.21
CA PRO A 302 -2.51 -5.43 5.89
C PRO A 302 -3.91 -6.02 5.59
N PHE A 303 -4.15 -6.34 4.32
CA PHE A 303 -5.46 -6.65 3.77
C PHE A 303 -6.09 -7.88 4.42
N ARG A 304 -5.27 -8.89 4.74
CA ARG A 304 -5.68 -10.15 5.37
C ARG A 304 -4.69 -10.60 6.42
N PHE A 305 -5.19 -11.18 7.50
CA PHE A 305 -4.38 -11.80 8.54
C PHE A 305 -5.09 -13.04 9.09
N ALA A 306 -4.34 -13.91 9.77
CA ALA A 306 -4.88 -15.03 10.51
C ALA A 306 -4.12 -15.25 11.83
N LEU A 307 -4.86 -15.63 12.86
CA LEU A 307 -4.30 -16.12 14.11
C LEU A 307 -3.91 -17.58 13.96
N ARG A 308 -2.77 -17.97 14.50
CA ARG A 308 -2.37 -19.37 14.55
C ARG A 308 -3.12 -20.05 15.72
N PRO A 309 -3.92 -21.11 15.46
CA PRO A 309 -4.79 -21.71 16.46
C PRO A 309 -4.05 -22.15 17.74
N GLY A 310 -4.62 -21.83 18.91
CA GLY A 310 -4.09 -22.20 20.22
C GLY A 310 -2.83 -21.45 20.65
N THR A 311 -2.54 -20.30 20.02
CA THR A 311 -1.40 -19.42 20.33
C THR A 311 -1.78 -17.96 20.18
N ASP A 312 -0.98 -17.05 20.75
CA ASP A 312 -1.09 -15.60 20.56
C ASP A 312 -0.34 -15.08 19.30
N GLU A 313 0.05 -15.99 18.39
CA GLU A 313 0.81 -15.65 17.18
C GLU A 313 -0.14 -15.21 16.04
N LEU A 314 0.14 -14.05 15.46
CA LEU A 314 -0.60 -13.52 14.32
C LEU A 314 0.31 -13.46 13.08
N TYR A 315 -0.24 -13.85 11.93
CA TYR A 315 0.40 -13.73 10.62
C TYR A 315 -0.41 -12.78 9.74
N VAL A 316 0.24 -11.74 9.23
CA VAL A 316 -0.38 -10.63 8.50
C VAL A 316 0.17 -10.63 7.08
N GLY A 317 -0.70 -10.76 6.09
CA GLY A 317 -0.36 -10.46 4.69
C GLY A 317 -0.44 -8.96 4.49
N ASP A 318 0.70 -8.35 4.16
CA ASP A 318 0.83 -6.92 3.90
C ASP A 318 1.20 -6.69 2.44
N VAL A 319 0.32 -5.98 1.71
CA VAL A 319 0.50 -5.69 0.29
C VAL A 319 1.48 -4.53 0.13
N GLY A 320 2.65 -4.82 -0.43
CA GLY A 320 3.72 -3.84 -0.61
C GLY A 320 3.49 -2.94 -1.83
N TRP A 321 4.48 -2.14 -2.20
CA TRP A 321 4.32 -1.12 -3.24
C TRP A 321 4.74 -1.65 -4.61
N ASN A 322 6.04 -1.78 -4.87
CA ASN A 322 6.59 -2.08 -6.20
C ASN A 322 7.51 -3.29 -6.21
N ASN A 323 8.09 -3.65 -5.06
CA ASN A 323 9.21 -4.58 -5.03
C ASN A 323 8.89 -5.88 -4.30
N PHE A 324 8.14 -5.80 -3.19
CA PHE A 324 7.94 -6.93 -2.30
C PHE A 324 6.51 -7.05 -1.81
N GLU A 325 6.09 -8.29 -1.62
CA GLU A 325 4.98 -8.62 -0.72
C GLU A 325 5.53 -9.24 0.55
N GLU A 326 4.74 -9.14 1.62
CA GLU A 326 5.15 -9.57 2.95
C GLU A 326 4.11 -10.45 3.64
N ILE A 327 4.62 -11.48 4.31
CA ILE A 327 3.96 -12.07 5.48
C ILE A 327 4.73 -11.56 6.69
N ASN A 328 4.05 -10.76 7.51
CA ASN A 328 4.52 -10.23 8.77
C ASN A 328 4.03 -11.10 9.93
N ARG A 329 4.78 -11.15 11.03
CA ARG A 329 4.45 -12.00 12.20
C ARG A 329 4.55 -11.19 13.49
N VAL A 330 3.43 -11.08 14.19
CA VAL A 330 3.39 -10.64 15.59
C VAL A 330 3.56 -11.87 16.46
N ALA A 331 4.60 -11.88 17.30
CA ALA A 331 5.01 -13.10 17.99
C ALA A 331 4.13 -13.44 19.18
N ASP A 332 3.64 -12.41 19.87
CA ASP A 332 2.78 -12.49 21.04
C ASP A 332 2.06 -11.14 21.15
N ALA A 333 0.77 -11.10 20.82
CA ALA A 333 -0.02 -9.87 20.83
C ALA A 333 -0.28 -9.29 22.25
N THR A 334 0.21 -9.98 23.29
CA THR A 334 0.00 -9.62 24.71
C THR A 334 1.31 -9.32 25.45
N ASP A 335 2.45 -9.42 24.77
CA ASP A 335 3.71 -8.99 25.35
C ASP A 335 3.81 -7.45 25.38
N ALA A 336 4.88 -6.92 25.97
CA ALA A 336 5.06 -5.47 26.08
C ALA A 336 5.79 -4.87 24.86
N VAL A 337 5.67 -5.50 23.68
CA VAL A 337 6.27 -5.08 22.42
C VAL A 337 5.15 -4.73 21.45
N VAL A 338 5.37 -3.67 20.67
CA VAL A 338 4.53 -3.32 19.52
C VAL A 338 5.41 -3.44 18.30
N GLU A 339 5.16 -4.40 17.42
CA GLU A 339 5.96 -4.58 16.23
C GLU A 339 5.75 -3.43 15.24
N ASN A 340 6.85 -2.82 14.80
CA ASN A 340 6.89 -1.87 13.70
C ASN A 340 7.40 -2.58 12.44
N PHE A 341 6.57 -2.80 11.43
CA PHE A 341 6.99 -3.47 10.18
C PHE A 341 7.67 -2.51 9.17
N GLY A 342 7.75 -1.23 9.49
CA GLY A 342 8.68 -0.28 8.88
C GLY A 342 8.16 0.50 7.68
N TRP A 343 7.00 0.19 7.12
CA TRP A 343 6.37 1.00 6.05
C TRP A 343 6.06 2.42 6.54
N PRO A 344 6.31 3.49 5.74
CA PRO A 344 6.77 3.48 4.35
C PRO A 344 8.29 3.54 4.16
N CYS A 345 9.04 3.52 5.26
CA CYS A 345 10.49 3.65 5.23
C CYS A 345 11.17 2.37 4.74
N TYR A 346 10.55 1.21 5.01
CA TYR A 346 10.97 -0.09 4.53
C TYR A 346 9.90 -0.72 3.65
N GLU A 347 10.35 -1.48 2.66
CA GLU A 347 9.56 -2.39 1.86
C GLU A 347 10.35 -3.69 1.69
N GLY A 348 9.80 -4.79 2.17
CA GLY A 348 10.51 -6.05 2.35
C GLY A 348 11.71 -5.86 3.27
N PRO A 349 12.89 -6.42 2.91
CA PRO A 349 14.10 -6.28 3.71
C PRO A 349 14.85 -4.95 3.45
N ASN A 350 14.34 -4.07 2.58
CA ASN A 350 15.10 -2.93 2.06
C ASN A 350 14.48 -1.60 2.46
N ARG A 351 15.29 -0.54 2.49
CA ARG A 351 14.76 0.82 2.53
C ARG A 351 13.97 1.09 1.26
N GLN A 352 12.84 1.76 1.41
CA GLN A 352 12.02 2.16 0.28
C GLN A 352 12.65 3.42 -0.34
N ASN A 353 13.15 3.31 -1.57
CA ASN A 353 13.99 4.33 -2.20
C ASN A 353 13.29 5.69 -2.38
N GLY A 354 11.98 5.70 -2.63
CA GLY A 354 11.19 6.93 -2.79
C GLY A 354 11.15 7.73 -1.48
N TYR A 355 10.85 7.06 -0.37
CA TYR A 355 10.81 7.68 0.97
C TYR A 355 12.22 8.00 1.52
N ASP A 356 13.22 7.14 1.28
CA ASP A 356 14.65 7.42 1.58
C ASP A 356 15.14 8.64 0.77
N ALA A 357 14.76 8.78 -0.50
CA ALA A 357 15.16 9.93 -1.31
C ALA A 357 14.42 11.23 -0.96
N ALA A 358 13.21 11.13 -0.40
CA ALA A 358 12.51 12.28 0.15
C ALA A 358 13.23 12.84 1.40
N ASP A 359 13.98 11.97 2.12
CA ASP A 359 14.72 12.27 3.35
C ASP A 359 13.78 12.92 4.37
N LEU A 360 12.74 12.15 4.69
CA LEU A 360 11.71 12.44 5.68
C LEU A 360 12.24 12.07 7.06
N ALA A 361 12.14 12.98 8.02
CA ALA A 361 12.71 12.83 9.35
C ALA A 361 12.19 11.57 10.06
N LEU A 362 10.92 11.21 9.87
CA LEU A 362 10.34 9.97 10.41
C LEU A 362 11.09 8.72 9.94
N CYS A 363 11.43 8.66 8.65
CA CYS A 363 12.15 7.53 8.06
C CYS A 363 13.64 7.54 8.39
N GLU A 364 14.28 8.70 8.30
CA GLU A 364 15.69 8.84 8.71
C GLU A 364 15.87 8.43 10.17
N ASN A 365 14.94 8.81 11.04
CA ASN A 365 14.95 8.40 12.44
C ASN A 365 14.78 6.89 12.60
N LEU A 366 13.89 6.25 11.83
CA LEU A 366 13.69 4.80 11.92
C LEU A 366 14.91 4.00 11.44
N TYR A 367 15.58 4.46 10.38
CA TYR A 367 16.69 3.74 9.74
C TYR A 367 17.88 3.43 10.63
N VAL A 368 18.00 4.19 11.70
CA VAL A 368 19.17 4.15 12.57
C VAL A 368 18.73 4.05 14.04
N ASP A 369 17.44 3.81 14.30
CA ASP A 369 16.86 3.51 15.60
C ASP A 369 17.35 2.14 16.09
N ALA A 370 18.35 2.14 16.96
CA ALA A 370 18.90 0.91 17.53
C ALA A 370 18.06 0.37 18.70
N VAL A 371 17.06 1.12 19.18
CA VAL A 371 16.25 0.78 20.36
C VAL A 371 14.95 0.11 19.93
N ALA A 372 14.27 0.68 18.94
CA ALA A 372 13.05 0.16 18.34
C ALA A 372 13.18 0.13 16.80
N PRO A 373 14.08 -0.72 16.25
CA PRO A 373 14.24 -0.85 14.80
C PRO A 373 12.98 -1.44 14.16
N ALA A 374 12.86 -1.26 12.85
CA ALA A 374 11.87 -2.00 12.06
C ALA A 374 12.05 -3.52 12.22
N THR A 375 10.94 -4.21 12.37
CA THR A 375 10.83 -5.66 12.46
C THR A 375 10.81 -6.22 11.04
N PRO A 376 11.76 -7.09 10.67
CA PRO A 376 11.78 -7.65 9.32
C PRO A 376 10.57 -8.58 9.12
N PRO A 377 10.08 -8.71 7.87
CA PRO A 377 9.00 -9.63 7.56
C PRO A 377 9.39 -11.07 7.84
N PHE A 378 8.41 -11.87 8.27
CA PHE A 378 8.59 -13.31 8.47
C PHE A 378 8.90 -14.01 7.15
N PHE A 379 8.25 -13.57 6.07
CA PHE A 379 8.57 -13.95 4.71
C PHE A 379 8.32 -12.77 3.79
N ALA A 380 9.29 -12.43 2.96
CA ALA A 380 9.12 -11.45 1.88
C ALA A 380 9.45 -12.10 0.54
N TYR A 381 8.68 -11.76 -0.49
CA TYR A 381 8.90 -12.25 -1.84
C TYR A 381 8.80 -11.13 -2.88
N GLN A 382 9.70 -11.18 -3.85
CA GLN A 382 9.80 -10.14 -4.87
C GLN A 382 8.70 -10.27 -5.91
N HIS A 383 8.11 -9.15 -6.33
CA HIS A 383 7.13 -9.08 -7.40
C HIS A 383 7.64 -9.76 -8.69
N GLY A 384 8.80 -9.31 -9.20
CA GLY A 384 9.48 -9.92 -10.36
C GLY A 384 10.02 -11.35 -10.16
N GLY A 385 10.01 -11.88 -8.94
CA GLY A 385 10.52 -13.22 -8.61
C GLY A 385 9.43 -14.30 -8.59
N ARG A 386 9.82 -15.57 -8.77
CA ARG A 386 8.93 -16.72 -8.51
C ARG A 386 8.88 -17.06 -7.02
N VAL A 387 7.68 -17.27 -6.49
CA VAL A 387 7.48 -17.85 -5.15
C VAL A 387 7.59 -19.38 -5.25
N GLN A 388 8.82 -19.91 -5.22
CA GLN A 388 9.04 -21.35 -5.34
C GLN A 388 10.27 -21.82 -4.55
N LEU A 389 10.35 -23.13 -4.31
CA LEU A 389 11.58 -23.79 -3.90
C LEU A 389 12.45 -24.10 -5.12
N ALA A 390 13.76 -24.19 -4.92
CA ALA A 390 14.68 -24.64 -5.98
C ALA A 390 14.35 -26.06 -6.50
N GLN A 391 13.59 -26.84 -5.73
CA GLN A 391 13.19 -28.22 -6.01
C GLN A 391 11.78 -28.32 -6.64
N ASP A 392 11.05 -27.21 -6.73
CA ASP A 392 9.77 -27.07 -7.42
C ASP A 392 9.98 -26.18 -8.65
N PRO A 393 10.35 -26.75 -9.80
CA PRO A 393 10.71 -25.96 -10.99
C PRO A 393 9.51 -25.32 -11.69
N TRP A 394 8.28 -25.70 -11.33
CA TRP A 394 7.07 -25.20 -11.97
C TRP A 394 6.52 -23.99 -11.19
N GLY A 395 6.44 -24.07 -9.85
CA GLY A 395 6.09 -22.94 -8.98
C GLY A 395 4.80 -22.22 -9.41
N CYS A 396 4.53 -21.04 -8.84
CA CYS A 396 3.49 -20.17 -9.37
C CYS A 396 3.92 -19.62 -10.73
N ALA A 397 3.12 -19.82 -11.77
CA ALA A 397 3.50 -19.53 -13.14
C ALA A 397 3.66 -18.03 -13.39
N LYS A 398 2.78 -17.22 -12.79
CA LYS A 398 2.76 -15.75 -12.88
C LYS A 398 3.79 -15.09 -11.95
N THR A 399 4.44 -14.07 -12.48
CA THR A 399 5.43 -13.23 -11.81
C THR A 399 5.32 -11.81 -12.33
N GLY A 400 6.03 -10.88 -11.68
CA GLY A 400 6.14 -9.48 -12.08
C GLY A 400 5.29 -8.56 -11.21
N SER A 401 4.11 -9.03 -10.81
CA SER A 401 3.17 -8.34 -9.94
C SER A 401 2.72 -9.27 -8.84
N SER A 402 2.31 -8.73 -7.70
CA SER A 402 1.92 -9.49 -6.52
C SER A 402 0.98 -8.69 -5.66
N SER A 403 0.05 -9.37 -4.99
CA SER A 403 -0.83 -8.78 -3.98
C SER A 403 -1.28 -9.88 -3.04
N VAL A 404 -0.63 -9.99 -1.89
CA VAL A 404 -0.98 -10.98 -0.87
C VAL A 404 -2.43 -10.73 -0.41
N SER A 405 -3.27 -11.73 -0.62
CA SER A 405 -4.73 -11.54 -0.66
C SER A 405 -5.51 -12.48 0.24
N GLY A 406 -4.81 -13.33 1.00
CA GLY A 406 -5.43 -14.31 1.87
C GLY A 406 -4.40 -14.96 2.76
N VAL A 407 -4.78 -15.24 4.00
CA VAL A 407 -3.94 -15.89 5.02
C VAL A 407 -4.86 -16.78 5.85
N ALA A 408 -4.50 -18.05 6.05
CA ALA A 408 -5.32 -18.98 6.82
C ALA A 408 -4.52 -20.11 7.47
N PHE A 409 -5.02 -20.57 8.62
CA PHE A 409 -4.56 -21.76 9.33
C PHE A 409 -5.73 -22.74 9.51
N PRO A 410 -5.82 -23.79 8.67
CA PRO A 410 -6.86 -24.79 8.83
C PRO A 410 -6.56 -25.68 10.05
N ALA A 411 -7.61 -26.08 10.76
CA ALA A 411 -7.49 -27.11 11.78
C ALA A 411 -7.09 -28.46 11.14
N PRO A 412 -6.45 -29.37 11.90
CA PRO A 412 -6.19 -30.74 11.42
C PRO A 412 -7.47 -31.38 10.90
N GLY A 413 -7.41 -31.99 9.73
CA GLY A 413 -8.62 -32.36 9.01
C GLY A 413 -8.36 -33.33 7.86
N PRO A 414 -9.00 -33.11 6.69
CA PRO A 414 -8.97 -34.04 5.57
C PRO A 414 -7.64 -34.05 4.80
N TYR A 415 -6.74 -33.10 5.09
CA TYR A 415 -5.44 -33.01 4.46
C TYR A 415 -4.43 -33.98 5.09
N PRO A 416 -3.38 -34.38 4.35
CA PRO A 416 -2.29 -35.15 4.93
C PRO A 416 -1.67 -34.47 6.15
N SER A 417 -1.42 -35.24 7.22
CA SER A 417 -0.87 -34.72 8.50
C SER A 417 0.41 -33.88 8.41
N ARG A 418 1.16 -33.94 7.29
CA ARG A 418 2.29 -33.04 7.05
C ARG A 418 1.87 -31.56 6.97
N PHE A 419 0.59 -31.28 6.70
CA PHE A 419 0.03 -29.93 6.65
C PHE A 419 -0.60 -29.48 7.96
N ASP A 420 -0.56 -30.30 9.02
CA ASP A 420 -1.13 -29.92 10.32
C ASP A 420 -0.36 -28.74 10.92
N GLY A 421 -0.99 -27.57 10.99
CA GLY A 421 -0.34 -26.32 11.42
C GLY A 421 0.41 -25.57 10.31
N ALA A 422 0.21 -25.95 9.04
CA ALA A 422 0.72 -25.21 7.89
C ALA A 422 0.03 -23.84 7.74
N LEU A 423 0.78 -22.86 7.25
CA LEU A 423 0.24 -21.57 6.85
C LEU A 423 -0.13 -21.61 5.37
N TYR A 424 -1.36 -21.22 5.05
CA TYR A 424 -1.82 -21.03 3.69
C TYR A 424 -1.94 -19.54 3.40
N PHE A 425 -1.51 -19.11 2.22
CA PHE A 425 -1.67 -17.73 1.80
C PHE A 425 -1.93 -17.66 0.29
N SER A 426 -2.63 -16.63 -0.16
CA SER A 426 -2.93 -16.42 -1.59
C SER A 426 -2.34 -15.11 -2.08
N ASP A 427 -2.18 -15.03 -3.40
CA ASP A 427 -1.77 -13.82 -4.10
C ASP A 427 -2.74 -13.58 -5.27
N TYR A 428 -3.42 -12.44 -5.24
CA TYR A 428 -4.44 -12.06 -6.22
C TYR A 428 -3.83 -11.86 -7.61
N SER A 429 -2.80 -11.03 -7.72
CA SER A 429 -2.16 -10.68 -8.99
C SER A 429 -1.52 -11.89 -9.67
N ARG A 430 -1.07 -12.86 -8.88
CA ARG A 430 -0.45 -14.09 -9.38
C ARG A 430 -1.42 -15.23 -9.68
N ASP A 431 -2.70 -15.11 -9.32
CA ASP A 431 -3.66 -16.22 -9.36
C ASP A 431 -3.11 -17.47 -8.65
N CYS A 432 -2.54 -17.33 -7.45
CA CYS A 432 -1.87 -18.46 -6.79
C CYS A 432 -2.27 -18.60 -5.32
N VAL A 433 -2.39 -19.84 -4.87
CA VAL A 433 -2.49 -20.21 -3.45
C VAL A 433 -1.24 -21.00 -3.09
N PHE A 434 -0.63 -20.64 -1.98
CA PHE A 434 0.61 -21.20 -1.47
C PHE A 434 0.40 -21.85 -0.11
N VAL A 435 1.29 -22.77 0.25
CA VAL A 435 1.33 -23.42 1.55
C VAL A 435 2.76 -23.47 2.10
N MET A 436 2.94 -23.16 3.38
CA MET A 436 4.17 -23.37 4.15
C MET A 436 3.92 -24.47 5.18
N GLU A 437 4.55 -25.63 5.00
CA GLU A 437 4.50 -26.73 5.97
C GLU A 437 5.14 -26.31 7.31
N PRO A 438 4.70 -26.87 8.44
CA PRO A 438 5.32 -26.64 9.73
C PRO A 438 6.76 -27.19 9.75
N GLY A 439 7.68 -26.37 10.27
CA GLY A 439 9.05 -26.77 10.60
C GLY A 439 9.14 -27.60 11.88
N PRO A 440 10.36 -27.96 12.31
CA PRO A 440 10.58 -28.81 13.49
C PRO A 440 10.07 -28.23 14.82
N ASP A 441 9.87 -26.92 14.90
CA ASP A 441 9.28 -26.21 16.05
C ASP A 441 7.75 -26.08 15.96
N GLY A 442 7.15 -26.65 14.92
CA GLY A 442 5.71 -26.63 14.66
C GLY A 442 5.20 -25.33 14.04
N ARG A 443 6.05 -24.33 13.83
CA ARG A 443 5.67 -23.07 13.14
C ARG A 443 5.78 -23.27 11.63
N PRO A 444 5.02 -22.52 10.81
CA PRO A 444 5.28 -22.47 9.37
C PRO A 444 6.75 -22.24 9.08
N ASP A 445 7.31 -22.95 8.09
CA ASP A 445 8.68 -22.75 7.64
C ASP A 445 8.69 -22.22 6.20
N PRO A 446 9.10 -20.96 5.95
CA PRO A 446 9.21 -20.41 4.61
C PRO A 446 10.10 -21.26 3.67
N ALA A 447 11.04 -22.04 4.20
CA ALA A 447 11.89 -22.95 3.43
C ALA A 447 11.16 -24.20 2.91
N THR A 448 9.91 -24.42 3.31
CA THR A 448 9.07 -25.53 2.84
C THR A 448 7.97 -25.09 1.88
N ARG A 449 7.85 -23.77 1.62
CA ARG A 449 6.78 -23.15 0.82
C ARG A 449 6.57 -23.83 -0.54
N ARG A 450 5.32 -24.04 -0.96
CA ARG A 450 4.97 -24.60 -2.28
C ARG A 450 3.74 -23.92 -2.84
N THR A 451 3.59 -23.96 -4.17
CA THR A 451 2.31 -23.64 -4.81
C THR A 451 1.35 -24.79 -4.56
N LEU A 452 0.22 -24.49 -3.94
CA LEU A 452 -0.90 -25.41 -3.75
C LEU A 452 -1.81 -25.40 -4.97
N ILE A 453 -2.12 -24.20 -5.48
CA ILE A 453 -2.95 -23.96 -6.64
C ILE A 453 -2.24 -22.93 -7.51
N ASP A 454 -1.88 -23.33 -8.72
CA ASP A 454 -1.47 -22.43 -9.80
C ASP A 454 -2.69 -22.07 -10.64
N ALA A 455 -2.88 -20.80 -10.98
CA ALA A 455 -4.08 -20.26 -11.64
C ALA A 455 -5.38 -20.40 -10.81
N ALA A 456 -5.30 -20.16 -9.51
CA ALA A 456 -6.45 -19.95 -8.64
C ALA A 456 -7.30 -18.76 -9.14
N ALA A 457 -8.63 -18.91 -9.11
CA ALA A 457 -9.52 -17.89 -9.67
C ALA A 457 -9.63 -16.64 -8.78
N ASN A 458 -8.92 -15.55 -9.13
CA ASN A 458 -9.01 -14.21 -8.51
C ASN A 458 -9.14 -14.23 -6.97
N PRO A 459 -8.21 -14.88 -6.24
CA PRO A 459 -8.37 -15.11 -4.81
C PRO A 459 -8.23 -13.80 -4.01
N VAL A 460 -9.24 -13.44 -3.21
CA VAL A 460 -9.21 -12.22 -2.33
C VAL A 460 -9.41 -12.51 -0.83
N PHE A 461 -9.59 -13.79 -0.49
CA PHE A 461 -9.79 -14.24 0.87
C PHE A 461 -9.51 -15.72 0.99
N LEU A 462 -8.93 -16.13 2.12
CA LEU A 462 -8.83 -17.53 2.54
C LEU A 462 -9.49 -17.66 3.92
N ALA A 463 -10.27 -18.73 4.11
CA ALA A 463 -10.80 -19.11 5.42
C ALA A 463 -10.61 -20.60 5.70
N ALA A 464 -10.34 -20.89 6.96
CA ALA A 464 -10.45 -22.24 7.50
C ALA A 464 -11.92 -22.56 7.78
N GLY A 465 -12.45 -23.60 7.13
CA GLY A 465 -13.78 -24.11 7.39
C GLY A 465 -13.83 -25.00 8.65
N PRO A 466 -15.01 -25.14 9.27
CA PRO A 466 -15.19 -26.01 10.44
C PRO A 466 -15.01 -27.51 10.12
N ASP A 467 -14.98 -27.87 8.84
CA ASP A 467 -14.71 -29.22 8.34
C ASP A 467 -13.21 -29.47 8.05
N GLY A 468 -12.34 -28.51 8.38
CA GLY A 468 -10.89 -28.60 8.21
C GLY A 468 -10.39 -28.30 6.79
N HIS A 469 -11.28 -27.95 5.85
CA HIS A 469 -10.88 -27.50 4.52
C HIS A 469 -10.56 -26.00 4.49
N ILE A 470 -9.74 -25.61 3.53
CA ILE A 470 -9.59 -24.22 3.11
C ILE A 470 -10.69 -23.86 2.11
N TYR A 471 -11.26 -22.68 2.31
CA TYR A 471 -12.18 -22.02 1.41
C TYR A 471 -11.52 -20.75 0.87
N TYR A 472 -11.76 -20.42 -0.39
CA TYR A 472 -11.32 -19.16 -0.95
C TYR A 472 -12.42 -18.48 -1.78
N ILE A 473 -12.32 -17.17 -1.90
CA ILE A 473 -13.27 -16.34 -2.63
C ILE A 473 -12.70 -15.96 -3.99
N ASP A 474 -13.45 -16.28 -5.05
CA ASP A 474 -13.28 -15.74 -6.39
C ASP A 474 -14.19 -14.51 -6.54
N ILE A 475 -13.58 -13.33 -6.42
CA ILE A 475 -14.31 -12.06 -6.37
C ILE A 475 -15.04 -11.76 -7.69
N ASP A 476 -14.41 -12.06 -8.82
CA ASP A 476 -14.88 -11.64 -10.15
C ASP A 476 -16.06 -12.46 -10.63
N ALA A 477 -16.02 -13.79 -10.40
CA ALA A 477 -17.11 -14.68 -10.77
C ALA A 477 -18.17 -14.78 -9.67
N GLY A 478 -17.93 -14.18 -8.49
CA GLY A 478 -18.85 -14.23 -7.37
C GLY A 478 -19.04 -15.65 -6.82
N ARG A 479 -17.94 -16.36 -6.61
CA ARG A 479 -17.92 -17.76 -6.17
C ARG A 479 -17.15 -17.95 -4.87
N ILE A 480 -17.55 -18.96 -4.12
CA ILE A 480 -16.78 -19.51 -3.00
C ILE A 480 -16.39 -20.93 -3.37
N LEU A 481 -15.11 -21.24 -3.30
CA LEU A 481 -14.55 -22.54 -3.63
C LEU A 481 -13.95 -23.19 -2.39
N ARG A 482 -14.04 -24.52 -2.32
CA ARG A 482 -13.43 -25.37 -1.31
C ARG A 482 -12.27 -26.15 -1.92
N VAL A 483 -11.16 -26.22 -1.21
CA VAL A 483 -9.99 -27.02 -1.58
C VAL A 483 -10.08 -28.38 -0.86
N ALA A 484 -10.32 -29.47 -1.58
CA ALA A 484 -10.48 -30.83 -1.04
C ALA A 484 -9.28 -31.75 -1.34
N TYR A 485 -9.18 -32.90 -0.68
CA TYR A 485 -8.10 -33.89 -0.86
C TYR A 485 -8.62 -35.35 -1.00
N ALA A 486 -8.14 -36.13 -1.97
CA ALA A 486 -8.46 -37.57 -2.14
C ALA A 486 -7.30 -38.38 -2.80
N GLU A 487 -7.07 -39.63 -2.38
CA GLU A 487 -5.88 -40.44 -2.78
C GLU A 487 -6.10 -41.63 -3.76
N GLU A 488 -7.32 -42.04 -4.19
CA GLU A 488 -7.45 -43.20 -5.12
C GLU A 488 -8.53 -43.03 -6.22
N ASN A 489 -8.11 -43.41 -7.45
CA ASN A 489 -8.77 -43.33 -8.77
C ASN A 489 -9.30 -41.96 -9.12
N ASP A 490 -8.55 -41.23 -9.94
CA ASP A 490 -9.07 -39.97 -10.46
C ASP A 490 -10.16 -40.31 -11.48
N PRO A 491 -11.41 -39.85 -11.30
CA PRO A 491 -12.42 -40.08 -12.32
C PRO A 491 -11.97 -39.44 -13.64
N PRO A 492 -12.36 -40.02 -14.79
CA PRO A 492 -12.01 -39.46 -16.08
C PRO A 492 -12.51 -38.01 -16.18
N VAL A 493 -11.88 -37.20 -17.01
CA VAL A 493 -12.28 -35.81 -17.26
C VAL A 493 -13.11 -35.76 -18.53
N ALA A 494 -14.43 -35.53 -18.38
CA ALA A 494 -15.32 -35.33 -19.50
C ALA A 494 -15.08 -33.95 -20.14
N ARG A 495 -14.98 -33.90 -21.47
CA ARG A 495 -14.96 -32.67 -22.28
C ARG A 495 -15.92 -32.84 -23.44
N VAL A 496 -16.79 -31.85 -23.64
CA VAL A 496 -17.78 -31.85 -24.72
C VAL A 496 -17.80 -30.49 -25.41
N ASP A 497 -17.74 -30.51 -26.73
CA ASP A 497 -17.99 -29.37 -27.60
C ASP A 497 -19.26 -29.60 -28.43
N ALA A 498 -20.02 -28.54 -28.71
CA ALA A 498 -21.22 -28.58 -29.54
C ALA A 498 -21.20 -27.46 -30.59
N THR A 499 -21.51 -27.77 -31.85
CA THR A 499 -21.49 -26.80 -32.95
C THR A 499 -22.69 -26.96 -33.89
N PRO A 500 -23.52 -25.91 -34.08
CA PRO A 500 -23.66 -24.73 -33.21
C PRO A 500 -24.38 -25.09 -31.89
N ALA A 501 -24.05 -24.42 -30.78
CA ALA A 501 -24.72 -24.63 -29.48
C ALA A 501 -26.05 -23.84 -29.34
N ASN A 502 -26.30 -22.87 -30.21
CA ASN A 502 -27.55 -22.09 -30.24
C ASN A 502 -27.93 -21.69 -31.67
N GLY A 503 -29.19 -21.31 -31.85
CA GLY A 503 -29.73 -20.83 -33.13
C GLY A 503 -31.23 -21.10 -33.27
N PRO A 504 -31.84 -20.74 -34.40
CA PRO A 504 -33.27 -20.93 -34.63
C PRO A 504 -33.65 -22.41 -34.66
N ALA A 505 -34.82 -22.76 -34.09
CA ALA A 505 -35.38 -24.09 -34.22
C ALA A 505 -36.04 -24.29 -35.61
N PRO A 506 -35.87 -25.44 -36.28
CA PRO A 506 -35.11 -26.61 -35.84
C PRO A 506 -33.58 -26.41 -35.92
N LEU A 507 -32.87 -26.82 -34.86
CA LEU A 507 -31.43 -26.65 -34.71
C LEU A 507 -30.71 -28.01 -34.85
N SER A 508 -29.86 -28.15 -35.86
CA SER A 508 -29.00 -29.32 -36.04
C SER A 508 -27.64 -29.09 -35.39
N VAL A 509 -27.24 -29.97 -34.46
CA VAL A 509 -26.02 -29.84 -33.65
C VAL A 509 -25.11 -31.04 -33.85
N SER A 510 -23.82 -30.77 -34.03
CA SER A 510 -22.74 -31.77 -33.96
C SER A 510 -22.05 -31.70 -32.61
N PHE A 511 -21.74 -32.85 -32.01
CA PHE A 511 -21.07 -32.96 -30.72
C PHE A 511 -19.72 -33.67 -30.85
N ASP A 512 -18.71 -33.19 -30.14
CA ASP A 512 -17.37 -33.77 -30.07
C ASP A 512 -16.91 -33.90 -28.61
N GLY A 513 -16.66 -35.14 -28.18
CA GLY A 513 -16.17 -35.50 -26.86
C GLY A 513 -14.71 -35.94 -26.84
N SER A 514 -14.01 -35.87 -27.98
CA SER A 514 -12.68 -36.48 -28.17
C SER A 514 -11.56 -35.89 -27.33
N LEU A 515 -11.78 -34.74 -26.70
CA LEU A 515 -10.86 -34.12 -25.74
C LEU A 515 -11.00 -34.67 -24.32
N SER A 516 -11.92 -35.60 -24.08
CA SER A 516 -12.03 -36.28 -22.79
C SER A 516 -10.80 -37.15 -22.52
N SER A 517 -10.33 -37.20 -21.28
CA SER A 517 -9.08 -37.86 -20.92
C SER A 517 -9.16 -38.49 -19.54
N ASP A 518 -8.34 -39.50 -19.28
CA ASP A 518 -8.15 -40.03 -17.94
C ASP A 518 -6.81 -39.53 -17.36
N PRO A 519 -6.78 -39.00 -16.12
CA PRO A 519 -5.54 -38.66 -15.42
C PRO A 519 -4.64 -39.87 -15.15
N ASP A 520 -5.22 -41.07 -15.04
CA ASP A 520 -4.52 -42.33 -14.87
C ASP A 520 -4.04 -42.87 -16.25
N PRO A 521 -2.72 -42.87 -16.55
CA PRO A 521 -2.20 -43.06 -17.91
C PRO A 521 -2.34 -44.49 -18.48
N LEU A 522 -2.92 -45.43 -17.72
CA LEU A 522 -3.20 -46.79 -18.15
C LEU A 522 -4.68 -47.03 -18.48
N ASP A 523 -5.55 -46.08 -18.14
CA ASP A 523 -6.99 -46.27 -18.22
C ASP A 523 -7.54 -45.82 -19.59
N THR A 524 -8.63 -46.44 -20.03
CA THR A 524 -9.29 -46.14 -21.30
C THR A 524 -10.66 -45.53 -21.12
N VAL A 525 -10.94 -44.44 -21.85
CA VAL A 525 -12.19 -43.68 -21.70
C VAL A 525 -13.27 -44.14 -22.68
N THR A 526 -14.42 -44.58 -22.16
CA THR A 526 -15.62 -44.89 -22.95
C THR A 526 -16.62 -43.74 -22.93
N HIS A 527 -17.34 -43.50 -24.03
CA HIS A 527 -18.20 -42.31 -24.22
C HIS A 527 -19.66 -42.71 -24.48
N ARG A 528 -20.59 -42.10 -23.74
CA ARG A 528 -22.05 -42.27 -23.90
C ARG A 528 -22.75 -40.92 -23.81
N TRP A 529 -23.78 -40.73 -24.63
CA TRP A 529 -24.45 -39.43 -24.77
C TRP A 529 -25.91 -39.50 -24.33
N ASP A 530 -26.33 -38.47 -23.60
CA ASP A 530 -27.73 -38.07 -23.35
C ASP A 530 -27.93 -36.77 -24.15
N LEU A 531 -28.61 -36.84 -25.29
CA LEU A 531 -28.79 -35.71 -26.21
C LEU A 531 -30.16 -35.08 -26.09
N ASP A 532 -31.15 -35.79 -25.53
CA ASP A 532 -32.50 -35.27 -25.31
C ASP A 532 -32.73 -34.69 -23.91
N GLY A 533 -31.80 -34.93 -22.97
CA GLY A 533 -31.79 -34.40 -21.62
C GLY A 533 -32.70 -35.15 -20.65
N ASP A 534 -33.03 -36.42 -20.92
CA ASP A 534 -33.90 -37.24 -20.07
C ASP A 534 -33.19 -37.90 -18.87
N GLY A 535 -31.86 -37.79 -18.81
CA GLY A 535 -31.00 -38.38 -17.78
C GLY A 535 -30.47 -39.78 -18.13
N SER A 536 -30.77 -40.30 -19.32
CA SER A 536 -30.32 -41.59 -19.83
C SER A 536 -29.25 -41.40 -20.92
N PHE A 537 -28.07 -42.01 -20.72
CA PHE A 537 -26.97 -41.95 -21.70
C PHE A 537 -27.09 -43.04 -22.77
N ASP A 538 -28.21 -43.08 -23.49
CA ASP A 538 -28.53 -44.11 -24.50
C ASP A 538 -28.77 -43.59 -25.93
N ASP A 539 -28.63 -42.30 -26.16
CA ASP A 539 -28.87 -41.67 -27.47
C ASP A 539 -27.76 -41.91 -28.50
N ALA A 540 -26.50 -41.91 -28.04
CA ALA A 540 -25.35 -42.17 -28.90
C ALA A 540 -24.16 -42.74 -28.11
N THR A 541 -23.19 -43.32 -28.84
CA THR A 541 -21.92 -43.83 -28.30
C THR A 541 -20.76 -43.42 -29.20
N GLY A 542 -19.56 -43.37 -28.62
CA GLY A 542 -18.34 -42.96 -29.32
C GLY A 542 -18.00 -41.48 -29.09
N ALA A 543 -16.80 -41.08 -29.53
CA ALA A 543 -16.25 -39.75 -29.24
C ALA A 543 -17.00 -38.60 -29.96
N THR A 544 -17.86 -38.87 -30.94
CA THR A 544 -18.65 -37.83 -31.63
C THR A 544 -20.09 -38.27 -31.81
N ALA A 545 -21.01 -37.30 -31.82
CA ALA A 545 -22.46 -37.51 -32.01
C ALA A 545 -23.11 -36.37 -32.78
N SER A 546 -24.38 -36.53 -33.17
CA SER A 546 -25.17 -35.45 -33.82
C SER A 546 -26.65 -35.57 -33.48
N TRP A 547 -27.33 -34.45 -33.26
CA TRP A 547 -28.75 -34.39 -32.91
C TRP A 547 -29.49 -33.22 -33.59
N VAL A 548 -30.82 -33.30 -33.67
CA VAL A 548 -31.66 -32.21 -34.22
C VAL A 548 -32.76 -31.85 -33.23
N TYR A 549 -32.69 -30.64 -32.67
CA TYR A 549 -33.69 -30.10 -31.75
C TYR A 549 -34.80 -29.38 -32.53
N LEU A 550 -35.99 -29.99 -32.58
CA LEU A 550 -37.09 -29.53 -33.45
C LEU A 550 -37.91 -28.38 -32.87
N THR A 551 -37.95 -28.23 -31.55
CA THR A 551 -38.77 -27.23 -30.85
C THR A 551 -37.89 -26.23 -30.12
N PRO A 552 -38.32 -24.95 -30.00
CA PRO A 552 -37.64 -24.01 -29.13
C PRO A 552 -37.57 -24.51 -27.69
N GLY A 553 -36.36 -24.58 -27.14
CA GLY A 553 -36.08 -25.18 -25.84
C GLY A 553 -34.62 -25.05 -25.44
N VAL A 554 -34.37 -25.10 -24.13
CA VAL A 554 -33.04 -25.36 -23.58
C VAL A 554 -32.94 -26.85 -23.31
N TYR A 555 -31.94 -27.49 -23.89
CA TYR A 555 -31.66 -28.91 -23.75
C TYR A 555 -30.31 -29.08 -23.07
N GLN A 556 -30.22 -29.95 -22.08
CA GLN A 556 -28.96 -30.25 -21.39
C GLN A 556 -28.35 -31.50 -22.02
N ALA A 557 -27.65 -31.33 -23.14
CA ALA A 557 -26.96 -32.46 -23.76
C ALA A 557 -25.77 -32.83 -22.87
N ALA A 558 -25.61 -34.10 -22.53
CA ALA A 558 -24.58 -34.58 -21.64
C ALA A 558 -23.76 -35.70 -22.27
N LEU A 559 -22.46 -35.66 -22.01
CA LEU A 559 -21.51 -36.73 -22.29
C LEU A 559 -21.10 -37.35 -20.97
N GLN A 560 -21.39 -38.63 -20.78
CA GLN A 560 -20.79 -39.45 -19.73
C GLN A 560 -19.56 -40.15 -20.30
N VAL A 561 -18.46 -40.02 -19.57
CA VAL A 561 -17.27 -40.83 -19.76
C VAL A 561 -17.01 -41.76 -18.58
N GLU A 562 -16.51 -42.95 -18.87
CA GLU A 562 -16.25 -44.01 -17.90
C GLU A 562 -14.87 -44.63 -18.17
N ASP A 563 -14.06 -44.78 -17.13
CA ASP A 563 -12.77 -45.46 -17.14
C ASP A 563 -12.93 -46.99 -17.01
N ASP A 564 -11.86 -47.78 -17.15
CA ASP A 564 -11.92 -49.24 -16.99
C ASP A 564 -11.93 -49.72 -15.54
N SER A 565 -11.76 -48.81 -14.58
CA SER A 565 -11.92 -49.00 -13.14
C SER A 565 -13.37 -48.77 -12.66
N GLY A 566 -14.24 -48.27 -13.54
CA GLY A 566 -15.67 -48.03 -13.33
C GLY A 566 -16.03 -46.66 -12.76
N ALA A 567 -15.07 -45.71 -12.66
CA ALA A 567 -15.39 -44.34 -12.30
C ALA A 567 -15.89 -43.55 -13.52
N THR A 568 -16.75 -42.58 -13.26
CA THR A 568 -17.44 -41.85 -14.32
C THR A 568 -17.38 -40.36 -14.08
N ASN A 569 -17.40 -39.59 -15.17
CA ASN A 569 -17.58 -38.16 -15.15
C ASN A 569 -18.56 -37.74 -16.24
N VAL A 570 -19.30 -36.67 -15.99
CA VAL A 570 -20.31 -36.17 -16.92
C VAL A 570 -19.98 -34.72 -17.24
N ALA A 571 -19.84 -34.40 -18.51
CA ALA A 571 -19.84 -33.02 -18.98
C ALA A 571 -21.18 -32.71 -19.65
N VAL A 572 -21.77 -31.58 -19.28
CA VAL A 572 -23.04 -31.11 -19.83
C VAL A 572 -22.78 -29.87 -20.69
N VAL A 573 -23.35 -29.82 -21.88
CA VAL A 573 -23.38 -28.65 -22.75
C VAL A 573 -24.84 -28.21 -22.98
N PRO A 574 -25.21 -26.98 -22.59
CA PRO A 574 -26.54 -26.48 -22.86
C PRO A 574 -26.69 -26.18 -24.36
N ILE A 575 -27.76 -26.69 -24.95
CA ILE A 575 -28.17 -26.40 -26.33
C ILE A 575 -29.43 -25.56 -26.30
N THR A 576 -29.34 -24.38 -26.92
CA THR A 576 -30.43 -23.41 -26.93
C THR A 576 -31.04 -23.34 -28.33
N ALA A 577 -32.12 -24.08 -28.55
CA ALA A 577 -32.86 -24.03 -29.80
C ALA A 577 -33.95 -22.95 -29.74
N GLY A 578 -34.07 -22.17 -30.81
CA GLY A 578 -35.04 -21.08 -30.92
C GLY A 578 -34.55 -19.72 -30.42
N ASN A 579 -33.27 -19.60 -30.06
CA ASN A 579 -32.64 -18.33 -29.74
C ASN A 579 -31.19 -18.30 -30.24
N THR A 580 -30.67 -17.13 -30.59
CA THR A 580 -29.30 -16.94 -31.12
C THR A 580 -28.52 -15.97 -30.22
N ALA A 581 -27.26 -16.29 -29.93
CA ALA A 581 -26.43 -15.42 -29.10
C ALA A 581 -26.27 -14.02 -29.74
N PRO A 582 -26.31 -12.93 -28.94
CA PRO A 582 -26.27 -11.58 -29.48
C PRO A 582 -24.93 -11.24 -30.13
N VAL A 583 -24.97 -10.46 -31.20
CA VAL A 583 -23.81 -9.83 -31.86
C VAL A 583 -23.62 -8.45 -31.28
N LEU A 584 -22.41 -8.18 -30.79
CA LEU A 584 -22.04 -6.94 -30.10
C LEU A 584 -21.27 -5.98 -31.00
N ALA A 585 -21.39 -4.68 -30.70
CA ALA A 585 -20.49 -3.66 -31.20
C ALA A 585 -20.22 -2.61 -30.11
N ILE A 586 -18.94 -2.40 -29.77
CA ILE A 586 -18.50 -1.21 -29.04
C ILE A 586 -18.27 -0.12 -30.09
N LEU A 587 -19.06 0.95 -30.00
CA LEU A 587 -19.07 2.06 -30.95
C LEU A 587 -18.10 3.16 -30.53
N GLU A 588 -18.01 3.41 -29.22
CA GLU A 588 -17.07 4.34 -28.59
C GLU A 588 -16.56 3.73 -27.27
N PRO A 589 -15.29 3.97 -26.91
CA PRO A 589 -14.23 4.52 -27.74
C PRO A 589 -13.79 3.51 -28.82
N SER A 590 -13.09 3.98 -29.87
CA SER A 590 -12.49 3.07 -30.85
C SER A 590 -11.30 2.31 -30.23
N SER A 591 -10.99 1.10 -30.67
CA SER A 591 -9.82 0.35 -30.19
C SER A 591 -8.45 0.99 -30.49
N SER A 592 -8.39 2.06 -31.28
CA SER A 592 -7.18 2.87 -31.51
C SER A 592 -7.14 4.17 -30.70
N TYR A 593 -8.08 4.35 -29.77
CA TYR A 593 -8.11 5.51 -28.89
C TYR A 593 -6.94 5.46 -27.92
N LEU A 594 -6.26 6.59 -27.74
CA LEU A 594 -5.19 6.75 -26.76
C LEU A 594 -5.67 7.70 -25.68
N TRP A 595 -5.69 7.25 -24.43
CA TRP A 595 -6.24 8.00 -23.30
C TRP A 595 -5.16 8.77 -22.53
N ARG A 596 -5.55 9.82 -21.81
CA ARG A 596 -4.67 10.60 -20.92
C ARG A 596 -5.15 10.49 -19.48
N ALA A 597 -4.25 10.65 -18.51
CA ALA A 597 -4.64 10.66 -17.10
C ALA A 597 -5.64 11.79 -16.82
N GLY A 598 -6.70 11.49 -16.07
CA GLY A 598 -7.77 12.43 -15.74
C GLY A 598 -8.76 12.75 -16.86
N GLU A 599 -8.61 12.16 -18.06
CA GLU A 599 -9.52 12.38 -19.20
C GLU A 599 -10.87 11.67 -19.00
N GLU A 600 -11.98 12.35 -19.31
CA GLU A 600 -13.30 11.70 -19.38
C GLU A 600 -13.43 10.89 -20.69
N ILE A 601 -13.51 9.56 -20.59
CA ILE A 601 -13.74 8.63 -21.68
C ILE A 601 -15.22 8.25 -21.72
N VAL A 602 -15.85 8.43 -22.89
CA VAL A 602 -17.21 7.97 -23.17
C VAL A 602 -17.17 6.55 -23.72
N PHE A 603 -17.99 5.66 -23.17
CA PHE A 603 -18.26 4.35 -23.74
C PHE A 603 -19.69 4.28 -24.29
N ARG A 604 -19.85 3.62 -25.44
CA ARG A 604 -21.14 3.43 -26.10
C ARG A 604 -21.12 2.15 -26.91
N GLY A 605 -22.21 1.39 -26.86
CA GLY A 605 -22.28 0.11 -27.55
C GLY A 605 -23.70 -0.28 -27.91
N GLU A 606 -23.81 -1.35 -28.68
CA GLU A 606 -25.07 -1.94 -29.08
C GLU A 606 -24.95 -3.45 -29.20
N ALA A 607 -26.09 -4.12 -29.07
CA ALA A 607 -26.20 -5.55 -29.25
C ALA A 607 -27.41 -5.85 -30.13
N THR A 608 -27.26 -6.80 -31.05
CA THR A 608 -28.34 -7.24 -31.92
C THR A 608 -28.37 -8.74 -32.06
N ASP A 609 -29.55 -9.31 -32.22
CA ASP A 609 -29.73 -10.71 -32.61
C ASP A 609 -30.77 -10.82 -33.75
N PRO A 610 -30.86 -11.99 -34.43
CA PRO A 610 -31.89 -12.24 -35.43
C PRO A 610 -33.33 -12.23 -34.92
N GLU A 611 -33.57 -12.63 -33.67
CA GLU A 611 -34.89 -12.89 -33.10
C GLU A 611 -35.61 -11.62 -32.60
N ASN A 612 -34.87 -10.74 -31.93
CA ASN A 612 -35.33 -9.58 -31.18
C ASN A 612 -34.85 -8.26 -31.82
N GLY A 613 -33.90 -8.30 -32.76
CA GLY A 613 -33.35 -7.11 -33.40
C GLY A 613 -32.37 -6.41 -32.46
N THR A 614 -32.53 -5.11 -32.21
CA THR A 614 -31.67 -4.38 -31.26
C THR A 614 -32.11 -4.64 -29.84
N LEU A 615 -31.19 -5.12 -29.00
CA LEU A 615 -31.45 -5.35 -27.59
C LEU A 615 -31.53 -4.02 -26.81
N PRO A 616 -32.44 -3.93 -25.81
CA PRO A 616 -32.60 -2.71 -25.02
C PRO A 616 -31.42 -2.50 -24.07
N PRO A 617 -31.20 -1.28 -23.55
CA PRO A 617 -30.15 -0.98 -22.56
C PRO A 617 -30.19 -1.92 -21.34
N ALA A 618 -31.39 -2.31 -20.89
CA ALA A 618 -31.61 -3.26 -19.79
C ALA A 618 -30.96 -4.65 -19.99
N SER A 619 -30.57 -4.99 -21.22
CA SER A 619 -29.87 -6.23 -21.55
C SER A 619 -28.34 -6.08 -21.54
N LEU A 620 -27.80 -4.87 -21.34
CA LEU A 620 -26.37 -4.57 -21.46
C LEU A 620 -25.73 -4.41 -20.09
N ARG A 621 -24.49 -4.89 -19.96
CA ARG A 621 -23.60 -4.68 -18.82
C ARG A 621 -22.23 -4.26 -19.32
N TRP A 622 -21.67 -3.23 -18.69
CA TRP A 622 -20.32 -2.75 -18.93
C TRP A 622 -19.42 -3.09 -17.74
N ARG A 623 -18.21 -3.54 -18.03
CA ARG A 623 -17.11 -3.64 -17.07
C ARG A 623 -15.92 -2.89 -17.65
N ILE A 624 -15.34 -1.98 -16.87
CA ILE A 624 -14.12 -1.26 -17.22
C ILE A 624 -13.08 -1.58 -16.16
N ASN A 625 -11.93 -2.03 -16.63
CA ASN A 625 -10.80 -2.41 -15.80
C ASN A 625 -9.55 -1.63 -16.23
N LEU A 626 -8.70 -1.28 -15.27
CA LEU A 626 -7.32 -0.89 -15.53
C LEU A 626 -6.43 -2.12 -15.37
N GLN A 627 -5.59 -2.37 -16.36
CA GLN A 627 -4.52 -3.34 -16.29
C GLN A 627 -3.24 -2.60 -15.98
N HIS A 628 -2.71 -2.79 -14.77
CA HIS A 628 -1.46 -2.20 -14.31
C HIS A 628 -0.34 -3.22 -14.45
N CYS A 629 0.70 -2.85 -15.21
CA CYS A 629 1.80 -3.73 -15.56
C CYS A 629 3.19 -3.13 -15.24
N HIS A 630 3.92 -3.74 -14.31
CA HIS A 630 5.17 -3.16 -13.79
C HIS A 630 6.34 -3.30 -14.77
N ASP A 631 6.69 -4.53 -15.18
CA ASP A 631 7.85 -4.80 -16.04
C ASP A 631 7.50 -5.16 -17.51
N GLY A 632 6.21 -5.16 -17.88
CA GLY A 632 5.74 -5.41 -19.25
C GLY A 632 4.40 -6.14 -19.35
N PRO A 633 3.94 -6.48 -20.56
CA PRO A 633 2.56 -6.95 -20.80
C PRO A 633 2.25 -8.35 -20.24
N ASP A 634 3.26 -9.14 -19.86
CA ASP A 634 3.09 -10.46 -19.23
C ASP A 634 3.05 -10.37 -17.69
N ASP A 635 3.20 -9.16 -17.17
CA ASP A 635 3.27 -8.81 -15.78
C ASP A 635 2.20 -7.77 -15.50
N CYS A 636 0.94 -8.19 -15.40
CA CYS A 636 -0.16 -7.29 -15.16
C CYS A 636 -1.09 -7.82 -14.07
N HIS A 637 -1.70 -6.91 -13.33
CA HIS A 637 -2.87 -7.18 -12.51
C HIS A 637 -3.98 -6.18 -12.81
N THR A 638 -5.18 -6.51 -12.36
CA THR A 638 -6.40 -5.81 -12.75
C THR A 638 -6.95 -4.99 -11.58
N HIS A 639 -7.22 -3.71 -11.81
CA HIS A 639 -8.06 -2.88 -10.94
C HIS A 639 -9.44 -2.71 -11.58
N PRO A 640 -10.51 -3.25 -10.98
CA PRO A 640 -11.87 -2.98 -11.43
C PRO A 640 -12.22 -1.50 -11.20
N LEU A 641 -12.50 -0.75 -12.28
CA LEU A 641 -12.83 0.66 -12.19
C LEU A 641 -14.34 0.86 -12.05
N ILE A 642 -15.09 0.27 -12.97
CA ILE A 642 -16.53 0.48 -13.10
C ILE A 642 -17.23 -0.80 -13.53
N GLU A 643 -18.40 -1.02 -12.95
CA GLU A 643 -19.39 -1.96 -13.44
C GLU A 643 -20.77 -1.29 -13.53
N GLN A 644 -21.40 -1.34 -14.71
CA GLN A 644 -22.70 -0.69 -14.94
C GLN A 644 -23.64 -1.57 -15.73
N ASP A 645 -24.81 -1.84 -15.15
CA ASP A 645 -25.91 -2.55 -15.78
C ASP A 645 -26.95 -1.60 -16.36
N GLY A 646 -27.60 -2.03 -17.44
CA GLY A 646 -28.83 -1.40 -17.91
C GLY A 646 -28.61 -0.13 -18.75
N VAL A 647 -27.39 0.15 -19.19
CA VAL A 647 -27.03 1.37 -19.92
C VAL A 647 -26.42 1.07 -21.30
N GLN A 648 -26.77 1.88 -22.30
CA GLN A 648 -26.22 1.78 -23.66
C GLN A 648 -24.94 2.62 -23.83
N GLU A 649 -24.82 3.66 -23.03
CA GLU A 649 -23.70 4.60 -23.02
C GLU A 649 -23.47 5.12 -21.60
N GLY A 650 -22.26 5.58 -21.35
CA GLY A 650 -21.83 6.20 -20.10
C GLY A 650 -20.44 6.81 -20.26
N SER A 651 -19.89 7.33 -19.17
CA SER A 651 -18.52 7.84 -19.15
C SER A 651 -17.80 7.45 -17.87
N PHE A 652 -16.47 7.52 -17.93
CA PHE A 652 -15.58 7.36 -16.79
C PHE A 652 -14.34 8.22 -16.94
N THR A 653 -13.68 8.54 -15.84
CA THR A 653 -12.39 9.23 -15.87
C THR A 653 -11.29 8.19 -15.97
N ALA A 654 -10.37 8.36 -16.91
CA ALA A 654 -9.16 7.57 -16.98
C ALA A 654 -8.29 7.85 -15.74
N PRO A 655 -7.94 6.82 -14.95
CA PRO A 655 -7.17 7.02 -13.73
C PRO A 655 -5.75 7.51 -14.05
N ASP A 656 -5.16 8.26 -13.12
CA ASP A 656 -3.70 8.44 -13.13
C ASP A 656 -3.05 7.14 -12.64
N HIS A 657 -2.01 6.74 -13.34
CA HIS A 657 -1.25 5.53 -13.10
C HIS A 657 0.10 5.67 -13.83
N GLU A 658 1.13 5.03 -13.31
CA GLU A 658 2.41 4.89 -13.98
C GLU A 658 2.29 3.98 -15.23
N TYR A 659 3.29 4.08 -16.10
CA TYR A 659 3.41 3.26 -17.29
C TYR A 659 4.27 2.01 -16.97
N TYR A 660 3.89 0.78 -17.36
CA TYR A 660 2.91 0.39 -18.38
C TYR A 660 1.52 0.06 -17.81
N SER A 661 0.50 0.87 -18.13
CA SER A 661 -0.89 0.58 -17.76
C SER A 661 -1.81 0.78 -18.95
N TYR A 662 -2.90 -0.01 -19.07
CA TYR A 662 -3.88 0.11 -20.17
C TYR A 662 -5.30 -0.19 -19.68
N LEU A 663 -6.32 0.29 -20.41
CA LEU A 663 -7.72 0.10 -20.02
C LEU A 663 -8.36 -1.04 -20.82
N GLU A 664 -9.11 -1.90 -20.16
CA GLU A 664 -9.99 -2.88 -20.81
C GLU A 664 -11.45 -2.49 -20.64
N ILE A 665 -12.18 -2.38 -21.75
CA ILE A 665 -13.61 -2.09 -21.77
C ILE A 665 -14.35 -3.31 -22.31
N THR A 666 -15.14 -3.94 -21.45
CA THR A 666 -15.95 -5.11 -21.78
C THR A 666 -17.43 -4.75 -21.82
N LEU A 667 -18.07 -4.99 -22.97
CA LEU A 667 -19.52 -4.98 -23.14
C LEU A 667 -20.05 -6.40 -23.12
N THR A 668 -21.01 -6.68 -22.25
CA THR A 668 -21.78 -7.94 -22.21
C THR A 668 -23.24 -7.65 -22.54
N ALA A 669 -23.85 -8.46 -23.40
CA ALA A 669 -25.29 -8.41 -23.64
C ALA A 669 -25.94 -9.75 -23.27
N THR A 670 -27.04 -9.68 -22.54
CA THR A 670 -27.88 -10.82 -22.18
C THR A 670 -29.20 -10.74 -22.94
N ASP A 671 -29.45 -11.73 -23.79
CA ASP A 671 -30.71 -11.93 -24.47
C ASP A 671 -31.57 -12.98 -23.76
N LEU A 672 -32.83 -12.64 -23.53
CA LEU A 672 -33.82 -13.50 -22.89
C LEU A 672 -34.67 -14.30 -23.90
N GLY A 673 -34.39 -14.15 -25.20
CA GLY A 673 -35.12 -14.74 -26.31
C GLY A 673 -36.45 -14.04 -26.60
N ILE A 674 -37.25 -14.67 -27.48
CA ILE A 674 -38.55 -14.11 -27.90
C ILE A 674 -39.56 -14.20 -26.73
N PRO A 675 -40.20 -13.09 -26.31
CA PRO A 675 -41.21 -13.10 -25.27
C PRO A 675 -42.34 -14.12 -25.56
N GLY A 676 -42.52 -15.09 -24.65
CA GLY A 676 -43.53 -16.14 -24.78
C GLY A 676 -43.08 -17.39 -25.54
N GLN A 677 -41.82 -17.49 -25.95
CA GLN A 677 -41.18 -18.73 -26.41
C GLN A 677 -40.16 -19.23 -25.39
N SER A 678 -40.02 -20.54 -25.26
CA SER A 678 -39.05 -21.21 -24.38
C SER A 678 -37.66 -21.26 -25.00
N GLY A 679 -37.11 -20.11 -25.40
CA GLY A 679 -35.85 -20.01 -26.15
C GLY A 679 -34.58 -19.95 -25.30
N GLY A 680 -34.64 -19.97 -23.97
CA GLY A 680 -33.45 -19.87 -23.11
C GLY A 680 -32.81 -18.48 -23.07
N VAL A 681 -31.95 -18.27 -22.06
CA VAL A 681 -31.16 -17.03 -21.89
C VAL A 681 -29.77 -17.25 -22.51
N LEU A 682 -29.31 -16.32 -23.33
CA LEU A 682 -27.99 -16.35 -23.95
C LEU A 682 -27.25 -15.04 -23.65
N SER A 683 -25.92 -15.10 -23.57
CA SER A 683 -25.10 -13.90 -23.42
C SER A 683 -23.88 -13.94 -24.33
N SER A 684 -23.44 -12.77 -24.79
CA SER A 684 -22.16 -12.57 -25.47
C SER A 684 -21.40 -11.45 -24.78
N SER A 685 -20.06 -11.48 -24.86
CA SER A 685 -19.18 -10.41 -24.38
C SER A 685 -18.14 -10.02 -25.44
N MET A 686 -17.76 -8.75 -25.47
CA MET A 686 -16.72 -8.18 -26.32
C MET A 686 -15.83 -7.25 -25.48
N THR A 687 -14.52 -7.38 -25.61
CA THR A 687 -13.54 -6.51 -24.92
C THR A 687 -12.69 -5.76 -25.94
N ILE A 688 -12.42 -4.48 -25.67
CA ILE A 688 -11.36 -3.71 -26.33
C ILE A 688 -10.33 -3.27 -25.29
N ALA A 689 -9.05 -3.20 -25.69
CA ALA A 689 -7.98 -2.62 -24.89
C ALA A 689 -7.60 -1.24 -25.44
N LEU A 690 -7.36 -0.27 -24.57
CA LEU A 690 -6.95 1.08 -24.90
C LEU A 690 -5.59 1.36 -24.26
N ASP A 691 -4.58 1.59 -25.09
CA ASP A 691 -3.27 2.04 -24.62
C ASP A 691 -3.32 3.53 -24.23
N PRO A 692 -2.53 3.97 -23.24
CA PRO A 692 -2.41 5.37 -22.91
C PRO A 692 -1.67 6.13 -24.00
N LEU A 693 -1.96 7.42 -24.11
CA LEU A 693 -1.07 8.36 -24.76
C LEU A 693 0.12 8.60 -23.83
N THR A 694 1.33 8.34 -24.31
CA THR A 694 2.56 8.48 -23.52
C THR A 694 3.41 9.66 -24.00
N THR A 695 4.17 10.24 -23.08
CA THR A 695 5.21 11.25 -23.35
C THR A 695 6.48 10.96 -22.55
N THR A 696 7.45 11.88 -22.57
CA THR A 696 8.75 11.70 -21.90
C THR A 696 8.94 12.68 -20.75
N LEU A 697 9.29 12.15 -19.57
CA LEU A 697 9.87 12.91 -18.46
C LEU A 697 11.40 12.78 -18.49
N ALA A 698 12.07 13.87 -18.82
CA ALA A 698 13.52 13.95 -18.92
C ALA A 698 14.13 14.56 -17.66
N LEU A 699 14.73 13.72 -16.80
CA LEU A 699 15.45 14.17 -15.60
C LEU A 699 16.94 14.32 -15.88
N ARG A 700 17.49 15.45 -15.44
CA ARG A 700 18.90 15.85 -15.66
C ARG A 700 19.52 16.35 -14.36
N SER A 701 20.83 16.18 -14.20
CA SER A 701 21.57 16.84 -13.12
C SER A 701 22.63 17.80 -13.67
N GLU A 702 22.94 18.84 -12.91
CA GLU A 702 24.07 19.73 -13.15
C GLU A 702 24.98 19.72 -11.89
N PRO A 703 26.20 19.15 -11.96
CA PRO A 703 26.82 18.55 -13.15
C PRO A 703 26.17 17.20 -13.55
N PRO A 704 26.23 16.81 -14.84
CA PRO A 704 25.64 15.55 -15.32
C PRO A 704 26.21 14.31 -14.64
N GLY A 705 25.39 13.29 -14.39
CA GLY A 705 25.79 12.01 -13.77
C GLY A 705 25.58 11.91 -12.26
N LEU A 706 24.94 12.90 -11.62
CA LEU A 706 24.45 12.76 -10.24
C LEU A 706 23.17 11.92 -10.25
N LYS A 707 22.94 11.22 -9.14
CA LYS A 707 21.77 10.38 -8.92
C LYS A 707 20.52 11.24 -8.75
N LEU A 708 19.44 10.83 -9.40
CA LEU A 708 18.07 11.34 -9.24
C LEU A 708 17.16 10.14 -9.02
N THR A 709 16.08 10.37 -8.28
CA THR A 709 15.03 9.37 -8.05
C THR A 709 13.79 9.75 -8.83
N PHE A 710 13.21 8.78 -9.52
CA PHE A 710 11.91 8.83 -10.16
C PHE A 710 11.07 7.71 -9.53
N TYR A 711 9.91 8.06 -8.95
CA TYR A 711 9.13 7.17 -8.08
C TYR A 711 10.01 6.48 -7.02
N ASP A 712 10.26 5.17 -7.15
CA ASP A 712 11.04 4.34 -6.25
C ASP A 712 12.39 3.88 -6.83
N HIS A 713 12.85 4.47 -7.93
CA HIS A 713 14.10 4.07 -8.58
C HIS A 713 15.10 5.22 -8.63
N THR A 714 16.32 4.96 -8.13
CA THR A 714 17.41 5.94 -8.10
C THR A 714 18.51 5.59 -9.09
N HIS A 715 18.71 6.44 -10.11
CA HIS A 715 19.70 6.24 -11.16
C HIS A 715 20.54 7.49 -11.42
N ALA A 716 21.73 7.32 -11.99
CA ALA A 716 22.55 8.44 -12.43
C ALA A 716 21.93 9.09 -13.67
N SER A 717 21.73 10.41 -13.65
CA SER A 717 21.23 11.16 -14.80
C SER A 717 22.21 11.15 -16.00
N PRO A 718 21.75 11.37 -17.24
CA PRO A 718 20.38 11.66 -17.66
C PRO A 718 19.46 10.44 -17.57
N LEU A 719 18.21 10.69 -17.18
CA LEU A 719 17.13 9.70 -17.16
C LEU A 719 15.99 10.18 -18.07
N ASP A 720 15.50 9.32 -18.95
CA ASP A 720 14.37 9.61 -19.84
C ASP A 720 13.31 8.54 -19.59
N GLU A 721 12.26 8.92 -18.86
CA GLU A 721 11.18 8.00 -18.46
C GLU A 721 9.98 8.18 -19.37
N THR A 722 9.34 7.06 -19.72
CA THR A 722 8.08 7.07 -20.46
C THR A 722 6.95 7.12 -19.45
N VAL A 723 6.09 8.12 -19.57
CA VAL A 723 4.99 8.36 -18.63
C VAL A 723 3.70 8.60 -19.39
N ILE A 724 2.56 8.35 -18.74
CA ILE A 724 1.25 8.66 -19.30
C ILE A 724 1.12 10.19 -19.40
N VAL A 725 0.54 10.69 -20.49
CA VAL A 725 0.30 12.13 -20.65
C VAL A 725 -0.68 12.61 -19.58
N ASP A 726 -0.37 13.76 -19.00
CA ASP A 726 -1.10 14.42 -17.92
C ASP A 726 -1.02 13.65 -16.58
N SER A 727 -0.07 12.72 -16.43
CA SER A 727 0.22 12.03 -15.16
C SER A 727 1.03 12.88 -14.18
N THR A 728 0.86 12.57 -12.89
CA THR A 728 1.61 13.15 -11.77
C THR A 728 2.69 12.18 -11.32
N ASN A 729 3.95 12.65 -11.27
CA ASN A 729 5.12 11.81 -11.05
C ASN A 729 6.01 12.39 -9.94
N THR A 730 6.40 11.60 -8.94
CA THR A 730 7.36 12.05 -7.92
C THR A 730 8.78 12.06 -8.46
N ILE A 731 9.49 13.17 -8.23
CA ILE A 731 10.92 13.28 -8.47
C ILE A 731 11.65 13.72 -7.20
N SER A 732 12.83 13.16 -6.96
CA SER A 732 13.68 13.52 -5.82
C SER A 732 15.15 13.65 -6.25
N ALA A 733 15.87 14.55 -5.60
CA ALA A 733 17.30 14.74 -5.80
C ALA A 733 18.08 14.33 -4.53
N PRO A 734 18.54 13.07 -4.41
CA PRO A 734 19.32 12.61 -3.27
C PRO A 734 20.46 13.57 -2.92
N SER A 735 20.53 13.99 -1.66
CA SER A 735 21.46 15.03 -1.21
C SER A 735 21.75 14.92 0.29
N PRO A 736 23.02 15.03 0.73
CA PRO A 736 24.21 15.11 -0.12
C PRO A 736 24.53 13.76 -0.79
N GLN A 737 25.21 13.77 -1.92
CA GLN A 737 25.66 12.54 -2.59
C GLN A 737 27.15 12.57 -2.93
N ASP A 738 27.85 11.45 -2.72
CA ASP A 738 29.25 11.32 -3.17
C ASP A 738 29.31 10.94 -4.64
N ARG A 739 30.10 11.69 -5.41
CA ARG A 739 30.48 11.31 -6.77
C ARG A 739 31.94 11.63 -7.04
N GLY A 740 32.76 10.59 -7.04
CA GLY A 740 34.18 10.70 -7.33
C GLY A 740 34.98 11.32 -6.18
N GLY A 741 34.57 11.03 -4.93
CA GLY A 741 35.19 11.60 -3.72
C GLY A 741 34.82 13.06 -3.46
N ARG A 742 33.78 13.57 -4.13
CA ARG A 742 33.24 14.92 -3.91
C ARG A 742 31.79 14.79 -3.46
N ALA A 743 31.46 15.49 -2.39
CA ALA A 743 30.10 15.63 -1.91
C ALA A 743 29.37 16.69 -2.76
N TRP A 744 28.20 16.34 -3.26
CA TRP A 744 27.32 17.21 -4.02
C TRP A 744 26.04 17.44 -3.24
N THR A 745 25.71 18.70 -3.00
CA THR A 745 24.50 19.10 -2.28
C THR A 745 23.49 19.70 -3.25
N PHE A 746 22.24 19.27 -3.15
CA PHE A 746 21.15 19.80 -3.96
C PHE A 746 20.96 21.30 -3.70
N VAL A 747 20.74 22.06 -4.78
CA VAL A 747 20.52 23.50 -4.73
C VAL A 747 19.09 23.85 -5.12
N SER A 748 18.66 23.37 -6.30
CA SER A 748 17.34 23.71 -6.85
C SER A 748 17.01 22.85 -8.05
N TRP A 749 15.73 22.65 -8.33
CA TRP A 749 15.26 22.18 -9.63
C TRP A 749 15.02 23.35 -10.59
N SER A 750 15.13 23.09 -11.89
CA SER A 750 14.84 24.08 -12.94
C SER A 750 13.37 24.55 -12.97
N ASN A 751 12.45 23.76 -12.42
CA ASN A 751 11.04 24.13 -12.24
C ASN A 751 10.78 24.89 -10.92
N GLY A 752 11.78 25.06 -10.05
CA GLY A 752 11.66 25.74 -8.76
C GLY A 752 11.00 24.92 -7.65
N GLY A 753 10.73 23.62 -7.88
CA GLY A 753 10.19 22.73 -6.84
C GLY A 753 11.18 22.45 -5.69
N PRO A 754 10.69 21.99 -4.52
CA PRO A 754 11.54 21.54 -3.41
C PRO A 754 12.40 20.33 -3.79
N ARG A 755 13.28 19.84 -2.90
CA ARG A 755 14.20 18.73 -3.26
C ARG A 755 13.47 17.47 -3.74
N SER A 756 12.37 17.14 -3.09
CA SER A 756 11.43 16.09 -3.45
C SER A 756 10.05 16.72 -3.64
N HIS A 757 9.41 16.48 -4.78
CA HIS A 757 8.09 16.99 -5.14
C HIS A 757 7.53 16.27 -6.36
N ASP A 758 6.23 16.46 -6.58
CA ASP A 758 5.52 15.89 -7.72
C ASP A 758 5.52 16.83 -8.93
N VAL A 759 5.61 16.28 -10.13
CA VAL A 759 5.55 17.00 -11.39
C VAL A 759 4.44 16.46 -12.28
N PHE A 760 3.64 17.38 -12.81
CA PHE A 760 2.66 17.09 -13.85
C PHE A 760 3.35 17.09 -15.23
N VAL A 761 3.15 16.04 -16.02
CA VAL A 761 3.84 15.86 -17.31
C VAL A 761 2.90 16.08 -18.50
N PRO A 762 2.97 17.24 -19.19
CA PRO A 762 2.09 17.55 -20.30
C PRO A 762 2.48 16.77 -21.57
N GLU A 763 1.59 16.75 -22.57
CA GLU A 763 1.80 16.01 -23.83
C GLU A 763 3.13 16.30 -24.52
N GLU A 764 3.60 17.55 -24.54
CA GLU A 764 4.87 17.94 -25.13
C GLU A 764 6.12 17.36 -24.43
N GLY A 765 5.92 16.72 -23.27
CA GLY A 765 6.95 16.20 -22.39
C GLY A 765 7.49 17.25 -21.43
N LEU A 766 8.13 16.80 -20.37
CA LEU A 766 8.73 17.67 -19.35
C LEU A 766 10.23 17.39 -19.23
N SER A 767 11.03 18.45 -19.11
CA SER A 767 12.46 18.32 -18.84
C SER A 767 12.82 19.11 -17.60
N VAL A 768 13.29 18.43 -16.55
CA VAL A 768 13.64 19.05 -15.26
C VAL A 768 15.10 18.76 -14.93
N THR A 769 15.84 19.79 -14.54
CA THR A 769 17.27 19.69 -14.17
C THR A 769 17.47 20.00 -12.69
N ALA A 770 18.04 19.08 -11.92
CA ALA A 770 18.51 19.32 -10.56
C ALA A 770 19.91 19.94 -10.60
N ALA A 771 20.04 21.15 -10.04
CA ALA A 771 21.32 21.79 -9.82
C ALA A 771 21.91 21.33 -8.48
N PHE A 772 23.19 21.00 -8.50
CA PHE A 772 23.96 20.66 -7.31
C PHE A 772 25.19 21.57 -7.19
N SER A 773 25.56 21.86 -5.96
CA SER A 773 26.82 22.52 -5.64
C SER A 773 27.83 21.50 -5.13
N ASP A 774 29.09 21.71 -5.51
CA ASP A 774 30.22 20.99 -4.96
C ASP A 774 30.45 21.47 -3.52
N SER A 775 30.03 20.66 -2.56
CA SER A 775 30.23 20.89 -1.12
C SER A 775 31.61 20.45 -0.64
N GLY A 776 32.53 20.08 -1.55
CA GLY A 776 33.92 19.72 -1.23
C GLY A 776 34.18 18.21 -1.30
N VAL A 777 35.28 17.77 -0.69
CA VAL A 777 35.65 16.34 -0.60
C VAL A 777 34.81 15.69 0.49
N ALA A 778 34.11 14.60 0.17
CA ALA A 778 33.34 13.87 1.16
C ALA A 778 34.26 13.41 2.32
N GLY A 779 34.09 14.01 3.50
CA GLY A 779 34.73 13.56 4.73
C GLY A 779 36.19 13.99 5.00
N ASP A 780 36.78 15.00 4.33
CA ASP A 780 38.17 15.40 4.64
C ASP A 780 38.46 16.91 4.79
N TRP A 781 39.60 17.19 5.44
CA TRP A 781 40.13 18.46 5.99
C TRP A 781 39.65 19.80 5.36
N TRP A 782 38.91 20.63 6.13
CA TRP A 782 38.32 21.94 5.74
C TRP A 782 39.25 22.92 5.03
N ASP A 783 40.46 23.15 5.57
CA ASP A 783 41.43 24.08 5.00
C ASP A 783 42.86 23.60 5.28
N THR A 784 43.67 23.47 4.23
CA THR A 784 45.05 22.99 4.31
C THR A 784 46.03 23.97 4.95
N GLU A 785 45.69 25.25 5.06
CA GLU A 785 46.50 26.23 5.82
C GLU A 785 46.42 26.01 7.34
N TRP A 786 45.47 25.17 7.78
CA TRP A 786 45.23 24.83 9.17
C TRP A 786 45.81 23.44 9.46
N PRO A 787 47.04 23.34 9.99
CA PRO A 787 47.75 22.06 10.09
C PRO A 787 47.17 21.11 11.15
N ARG A 788 46.22 21.57 11.98
CA ARG A 788 45.62 20.78 13.06
C ARG A 788 44.10 20.96 13.11
N ARG A 789 43.40 19.89 13.48
CA ARG A 789 41.97 19.91 13.83
C ARG A 789 41.65 19.02 15.02
N LYS A 790 40.57 19.33 15.73
CA LYS A 790 40.01 18.53 16.82
C LYS A 790 38.52 18.35 16.59
N ARG A 791 38.03 17.10 16.57
CA ARG A 791 36.59 16.80 16.57
C ARG A 791 36.01 17.04 17.97
N PHE A 792 34.94 17.81 18.04
CA PHE A 792 34.07 17.97 19.19
C PHE A 792 32.77 17.23 18.91
N GLN A 793 32.33 16.45 19.89
CA GLN A 793 31.11 15.64 19.82
C GLN A 793 30.18 16.15 20.90
N VAL A 794 29.00 16.63 20.52
CA VAL A 794 27.99 17.06 21.48
C VAL A 794 27.06 15.89 21.75
N ARG A 795 27.02 15.44 23.00
CA ARG A 795 26.04 14.44 23.43
C ARG A 795 24.75 15.17 23.74
N SER A 796 23.74 14.89 22.95
CA SER A 796 22.40 15.46 23.01
C SER A 796 21.38 14.58 23.73
N GLN A 797 21.84 13.46 24.32
CA GLN A 797 21.04 12.58 25.16
C GLN A 797 20.36 13.40 26.28
N GLY A 798 19.03 13.51 26.21
CA GLY A 798 18.20 14.28 27.13
C GLY A 798 17.54 15.53 26.55
N LEU A 799 17.80 15.86 25.27
CA LEU A 799 16.92 16.75 24.52
C LEU A 799 15.62 16.01 24.17
N THR A 800 14.49 16.71 24.24
CA THR A 800 13.17 16.20 23.83
C THR A 800 12.72 16.75 22.48
N GLU A 801 13.51 17.66 21.90
CA GLU A 801 13.24 18.34 20.63
C GLU A 801 14.57 18.70 19.95
N MET A 802 14.57 18.84 18.62
CA MET A 802 15.72 19.35 17.88
C MET A 802 15.88 20.85 18.15
N LEU A 803 17.06 21.26 18.60
CA LEU A 803 17.35 22.68 18.85
C LEU A 803 18.01 23.30 17.63
N MET A 804 17.42 24.38 17.12
CA MET A 804 17.95 25.12 15.97
C MET A 804 18.76 26.34 16.43
N ASN A 805 19.88 26.61 15.77
CA ASN A 805 20.67 27.83 15.94
C ASN A 805 21.12 28.08 17.39
N VAL A 806 21.50 27.03 18.11
CA VAL A 806 21.80 27.08 19.54
C VAL A 806 23.30 27.34 19.81
N PRO A 807 23.65 28.33 20.65
CA PRO A 807 25.02 28.49 21.15
C PRO A 807 25.37 27.39 22.16
N VAL A 808 26.47 26.68 21.93
CA VAL A 808 27.02 25.66 22.82
C VAL A 808 28.37 26.12 23.37
N LEU A 809 28.58 25.92 24.67
CA LEU A 809 29.84 26.26 25.34
C LEU A 809 30.88 25.15 25.18
N VAL A 810 31.98 25.47 24.51
CA VAL A 810 33.10 24.57 24.26
C VAL A 810 34.24 24.89 25.22
N THR A 811 34.79 23.83 25.83
CA THR A 811 35.96 23.94 26.72
C THR A 811 37.24 23.60 25.95
N VAL A 812 38.19 24.53 25.96
CA VAL A 812 39.44 24.45 25.19
C VAL A 812 40.62 24.52 26.18
N ASP A 813 41.29 23.38 26.41
CA ASP A 813 42.45 23.27 27.28
C ASP A 813 43.37 22.12 26.82
N ALA A 814 44.48 21.89 27.54
CA ALA A 814 45.44 20.85 27.20
C ALA A 814 44.87 19.41 27.24
N SER A 815 43.70 19.19 27.84
CA SER A 815 43.00 17.90 27.83
C SER A 815 42.07 17.74 26.63
N THR A 816 41.58 18.84 26.05
CA THR A 816 40.64 18.80 24.93
C THR A 816 41.33 18.95 23.57
N ILE A 817 42.40 19.74 23.47
CA ILE A 817 43.09 20.08 22.22
C ILE A 817 44.62 20.21 22.42
N GLU A 818 45.44 20.19 21.37
CA GLU A 818 46.89 20.48 21.46
C GLU A 818 47.09 21.99 21.69
N TYR A 819 46.74 22.43 22.90
CA TYR A 819 46.47 23.82 23.25
C TYR A 819 47.63 24.77 22.97
N GLY A 820 48.87 24.33 23.25
CA GLY A 820 50.08 25.14 22.99
C GLY A 820 50.42 25.35 21.50
N SER A 821 49.60 24.82 20.58
CA SER A 821 49.69 25.09 19.15
C SER A 821 48.68 26.13 18.65
N ILE A 822 47.86 26.69 19.53
CA ILE A 822 46.94 27.80 19.23
C ILE A 822 47.70 29.12 19.51
N ALA A 823 47.41 30.17 18.76
CA ALA A 823 47.96 31.51 18.96
C ALA A 823 47.63 32.04 20.37
N ASP A 824 48.50 32.92 20.90
CA ASP A 824 48.45 33.46 22.26
C ASP A 824 47.13 34.20 22.62
N ASP A 825 46.28 34.51 21.65
CA ASP A 825 44.96 35.14 21.85
C ASP A 825 43.77 34.30 21.32
N GLY A 826 44.05 33.10 20.81
CA GLY A 826 43.04 32.24 20.18
C GLY A 826 42.61 32.72 18.79
N ALA A 827 43.27 33.71 18.19
CA ALA A 827 42.87 34.29 16.90
C ALA A 827 42.84 33.27 15.76
N ASP A 828 43.67 32.22 15.85
CA ASP A 828 43.67 31.09 14.94
C ASP A 828 42.79 29.94 15.46
N LEU A 829 41.55 30.22 15.87
CA LEU A 829 40.52 29.20 16.05
C LEU A 829 39.46 29.30 14.96
N ARG A 830 39.11 28.17 14.35
CA ARG A 830 37.96 28.08 13.43
C ARG A 830 37.13 26.87 13.78
N PHE A 831 35.84 27.08 14.03
CA PHE A 831 34.89 26.01 14.22
C PHE A 831 34.18 25.76 12.90
N VAL A 832 34.01 24.50 12.55
CA VAL A 832 33.51 24.07 11.24
C VAL A 832 32.60 22.88 11.46
N SER A 833 31.36 22.91 10.97
CA SER A 833 30.47 21.76 11.03
C SER A 833 30.98 20.60 10.19
N HIS A 834 30.37 19.42 10.36
CA HIS A 834 30.74 18.21 9.62
C HIS A 834 30.69 18.38 8.09
N ASP A 835 29.78 19.20 7.58
CA ASP A 835 29.61 19.53 6.16
C ASP A 835 30.63 20.56 5.62
N GLY A 836 31.56 21.04 6.46
CA GLY A 836 32.56 22.04 6.07
C GLY A 836 32.14 23.50 6.23
N THR A 837 30.94 23.77 6.78
CA THR A 837 30.45 25.14 6.99
C THR A 837 31.14 25.80 8.20
N PRO A 838 31.75 26.99 8.08
CA PRO A 838 32.30 27.73 9.23
C PRO A 838 31.20 28.14 10.22
N LEU A 839 31.44 27.91 11.51
CA LEU A 839 30.54 28.21 12.60
C LEU A 839 30.95 29.50 13.32
N ALA A 840 29.98 30.36 13.60
CA ALA A 840 30.20 31.56 14.40
C ALA A 840 30.64 31.18 15.82
N HIS A 841 31.62 31.93 16.36
CA HIS A 841 32.11 31.71 17.71
C HIS A 841 32.48 33.02 18.43
N GLU A 842 32.48 32.98 19.76
CA GLU A 842 32.90 34.06 20.65
C GLU A 842 33.75 33.47 21.79
N ILE A 843 34.93 34.03 22.02
CA ILE A 843 35.81 33.61 23.12
C ILE A 843 35.32 34.28 24.41
N GLU A 844 34.74 33.47 25.28
CA GLU A 844 34.26 33.86 26.61
C GLU A 844 35.43 34.13 27.57
N VAL A 845 36.41 33.22 27.58
CA VAL A 845 37.64 33.36 28.36
C VAL A 845 38.78 32.78 27.56
N TRP A 846 39.87 33.52 27.50
CA TRP A 846 41.17 33.01 27.06
C TRP A 846 42.13 32.93 28.25
N ASP A 847 42.61 31.73 28.56
CA ASP A 847 43.62 31.46 29.59
C ASP A 847 44.64 30.44 29.07
N GLU A 848 45.79 30.94 28.61
CA GLU A 848 46.86 30.12 28.05
C GLU A 848 47.43 29.07 29.02
N THR A 849 47.28 29.30 30.32
CA THR A 849 47.86 28.47 31.38
C THR A 849 46.86 27.52 32.03
N GLY A 850 45.59 27.62 31.63
CA GLY A 850 44.47 26.94 32.28
C GLY A 850 43.44 26.49 31.25
N THR A 851 42.22 27.00 31.38
CA THR A 851 41.08 26.56 30.58
C THR A 851 40.42 27.75 29.90
N SER A 852 40.39 27.71 28.57
CA SER A 852 39.65 28.65 27.73
C SER A 852 38.23 28.15 27.46
N ARG A 853 37.33 29.08 27.22
CA ARG A 853 35.92 28.80 26.95
C ARG A 853 35.46 29.59 25.74
N VAL A 854 34.76 28.92 24.85
CA VAL A 854 34.33 29.48 23.57
C VAL A 854 32.87 29.11 23.32
N TRP A 855 32.02 30.10 23.08
CA TRP A 855 30.66 29.87 22.60
C TRP A 855 30.70 29.60 21.10
N VAL A 856 30.07 28.52 20.64
CA VAL A 856 29.99 28.15 19.22
C VAL A 856 28.53 27.94 18.85
N ARG A 857 28.04 28.63 17.81
CA ARG A 857 26.66 28.46 17.35
C ARG A 857 26.54 27.26 16.44
N LEU A 858 25.73 26.28 16.85
CA LEU A 858 25.41 25.11 16.04
C LEU A 858 24.10 25.34 15.28
N PRO A 859 24.03 25.01 13.99
CA PRO A 859 22.81 25.17 13.19
C PRO A 859 21.70 24.26 13.68
N THR A 860 22.05 23.04 14.08
CA THR A 860 21.14 22.03 14.65
C THR A 860 21.84 21.30 15.80
N LEU A 861 21.07 20.89 16.79
CA LEU A 861 21.46 19.93 17.82
C LEU A 861 20.32 18.92 17.97
N ASP A 862 20.56 17.70 17.49
CA ASP A 862 19.59 16.62 17.36
C ASP A 862 19.57 15.76 18.64
N PRO A 863 18.41 15.43 19.25
CA PRO A 863 18.30 14.58 20.45
C PRO A 863 18.98 13.18 20.39
N GLY A 864 19.41 12.71 19.21
CA GLY A 864 20.50 11.75 19.05
C GLY A 864 20.15 10.28 19.30
N GLY A 865 20.17 9.48 18.22
CA GLY A 865 20.02 8.03 18.24
C GLY A 865 20.80 7.22 17.20
N HIS A 866 21.71 7.82 16.39
CA HIS A 866 22.21 7.15 15.17
C HIS A 866 23.73 6.97 15.13
N HIS A 867 24.16 5.76 14.77
CA HIS A 867 25.55 5.29 14.80
C HIS A 867 26.54 5.96 13.82
N ASP A 868 26.19 7.10 13.21
CA ASP A 868 27.16 8.01 12.58
C ASP A 868 26.83 9.52 12.72
N HIS A 869 25.81 9.89 13.49
CA HIS A 869 25.35 11.29 13.63
C HIS A 869 25.31 11.77 15.08
N ASP A 870 26.43 11.68 15.78
CA ASP A 870 26.65 12.69 16.82
C ASP A 870 26.69 14.07 16.14
N THR A 871 25.96 15.07 16.67
CA THR A 871 26.21 16.47 16.28
C THR A 871 27.65 16.78 16.62
N HIS A 872 28.49 16.78 15.59
CA HIS A 872 29.91 16.97 15.73
C HIS A 872 30.39 18.02 14.76
N PHE A 873 31.41 18.73 15.21
CA PHE A 873 32.07 19.79 14.47
C PHE A 873 33.56 19.70 14.77
N PHE A 874 34.36 20.41 14.00
CA PHE A 874 35.80 20.45 14.14
C PHE A 874 36.24 21.84 14.58
N ALA A 875 37.18 21.91 15.52
CA ALA A 875 37.99 23.10 15.72
C ALA A 875 39.31 22.93 14.96
N TYR A 876 39.56 23.80 13.99
CA TYR A 876 40.84 23.94 13.30
C TYR A 876 41.71 24.96 14.04
N TYR A 877 43.03 24.70 14.11
CA TYR A 877 44.03 25.55 14.79
C TYR A 877 45.46 25.34 14.25
N GLY A 878 46.41 26.18 14.68
CA GLY A 878 47.83 26.11 14.30
C GLY A 878 48.23 26.98 13.12
N ASN A 879 47.37 27.90 12.71
CA ASN A 879 47.65 28.90 11.67
C ASN A 879 47.96 30.24 12.32
N THR A 880 49.17 30.38 12.88
CA THR A 880 49.57 31.56 13.67
C THR A 880 49.58 32.90 12.92
N GLY A 881 49.33 32.89 11.60
CA GLY A 881 49.17 34.09 10.78
C GLY A 881 47.71 34.48 10.50
N ALA A 882 46.75 33.68 10.94
CA ALA A 882 45.33 33.95 10.74
C ALA A 882 44.87 35.15 11.60
N PRO A 883 44.04 36.05 11.05
CA PRO A 883 43.41 37.11 11.84
C PRO A 883 42.34 36.54 12.78
N ASP A 884 42.03 37.28 13.84
CA ASP A 884 40.87 37.01 14.71
C ASP A 884 39.58 36.93 13.88
N ALA A 885 38.74 35.94 14.18
CA ALA A 885 37.49 35.68 13.46
C ALA A 885 36.30 35.43 14.39
N GLN A 886 36.37 35.93 15.62
CA GLN A 886 35.22 35.97 16.49
C GLN A 886 34.08 36.79 15.85
N ASP A 887 32.87 36.25 15.94
CA ASP A 887 31.64 36.90 15.47
C ASP A 887 30.53 36.69 16.52
N ALA A 888 30.69 37.40 17.64
CA ALA A 888 29.77 37.36 18.76
C ALA A 888 28.32 37.70 18.35
N ALA A 889 28.15 38.66 17.43
CA ALA A 889 26.86 39.08 16.92
C ALA A 889 26.13 37.92 16.21
N SER A 890 26.86 37.12 15.42
CA SER A 890 26.29 35.93 14.77
C SER A 890 26.13 34.74 15.72
N VAL A 891 26.91 34.63 16.80
CA VAL A 891 26.68 33.60 17.83
C VAL A 891 25.33 33.80 18.50
N TRP A 892 25.03 35.01 18.96
CA TRP A 892 23.81 35.29 19.71
C TRP A 892 22.64 35.69 18.81
N SER A 893 22.85 36.12 17.56
CA SER A 893 21.77 36.51 16.62
C SER A 893 20.87 37.66 17.12
N ALA A 894 19.98 38.15 16.25
CA ALA A 894 19.02 39.20 16.61
C ALA A 894 17.83 38.69 17.47
N ASN A 895 17.70 37.36 17.65
CA ASN A 895 16.58 36.77 18.41
C ASN A 895 16.72 36.92 19.93
N TYR A 896 17.91 37.27 20.42
CA TYR A 896 18.14 37.54 21.83
C TYR A 896 17.92 39.02 22.11
N ALA A 897 17.28 39.35 23.23
CA ALA A 897 17.07 40.74 23.64
C ALA A 897 18.38 41.44 24.08
N GLY A 898 19.41 40.67 24.41
CA GLY A 898 20.75 41.12 24.82
C GLY A 898 21.48 39.98 25.52
N VAL A 899 22.81 39.91 25.34
CA VAL A 899 23.67 38.90 25.99
C VAL A 899 24.86 39.59 26.63
N TRP A 900 24.95 39.53 27.96
CA TRP A 900 26.02 40.15 28.72
C TRP A 900 26.79 39.08 29.50
N HIS A 901 28.08 38.95 29.23
CA HIS A 901 29.00 38.06 29.96
C HIS A 901 29.46 38.63 31.32
N LEU A 902 28.96 39.83 31.67
CA LEU A 902 29.15 40.51 32.96
C LEU A 902 30.61 40.73 33.37
N ASP A 903 31.50 40.79 32.40
CA ASP A 903 32.88 41.20 32.59
C ASP A 903 32.99 42.74 32.84
N PRO A 904 34.18 43.28 33.12
CA PRO A 904 34.40 44.72 33.30
C PRO A 904 33.87 45.61 32.16
N SER A 905 33.80 45.09 30.93
CA SER A 905 33.34 45.80 29.74
C SER A 905 31.83 46.03 29.69
N LEU A 906 31.05 45.13 30.31
CA LEU A 906 29.58 45.15 30.33
C LEU A 906 28.93 45.28 28.94
N ARG A 907 29.60 44.76 27.91
CA ARG A 907 29.10 44.84 26.55
C ARG A 907 28.03 43.78 26.31
N ASP A 908 26.96 44.19 25.65
CA ASP A 908 26.07 43.30 24.92
C ASP A 908 26.79 42.69 23.70
N SER A 909 26.87 41.37 23.66
CA SER A 909 27.46 40.57 22.57
C SER A 909 26.47 40.29 21.41
N SER A 910 25.19 40.63 21.57
CA SER A 910 24.21 40.55 20.49
C SER A 910 24.36 41.70 19.47
N PRO A 911 23.75 41.59 18.28
CA PRO A 911 23.75 42.67 17.29
C PRO A 911 23.10 43.98 17.77
N HIS A 912 22.32 43.95 18.86
CA HIS A 912 21.58 45.12 19.35
C HIS A 912 22.48 46.13 20.08
N GLY A 913 23.62 45.70 20.61
CA GLY A 913 24.61 46.58 21.24
C GLY A 913 24.12 47.30 22.49
N HIS A 914 23.20 46.71 23.26
CA HIS A 914 22.64 47.26 24.49
C HIS A 914 23.62 47.17 25.68
N HIS A 915 24.80 47.79 25.59
CA HIS A 915 25.81 47.74 26.66
C HIS A 915 25.30 48.30 28.00
N LEU A 916 25.64 47.66 29.13
CA LEU A 916 25.18 48.07 30.47
C LEU A 916 26.09 49.13 31.10
N ALA A 917 25.50 50.00 31.93
CA ALA A 917 26.22 50.91 32.79
C ALA A 917 26.30 50.39 34.24
N ASP A 918 27.51 50.36 34.82
CA ASP A 918 27.78 49.91 36.18
C ASP A 918 27.43 50.99 37.22
N ASN A 919 26.61 50.63 38.22
CA ASN A 919 26.26 51.49 39.34
C ASN A 919 26.70 50.86 40.68
N GLY A 920 28.01 50.65 40.81
CA GLY A 920 28.65 50.27 42.07
C GLY A 920 28.69 48.78 42.34
N THR A 921 28.61 47.94 41.31
CA THR A 921 28.92 46.51 41.42
C THR A 921 30.44 46.32 41.54
N ALA A 922 30.88 45.13 41.98
CA ALA A 922 32.29 44.78 42.03
C ALA A 922 32.56 43.53 41.19
N ASP A 923 33.72 43.50 40.52
CA ASP A 923 34.16 42.37 39.73
C ASP A 923 34.24 41.10 40.58
N ALA A 924 33.78 39.99 40.00
CA ALA A 924 33.77 38.69 40.63
C ALA A 924 34.10 37.61 39.60
N LEU A 925 34.34 36.40 40.09
CA LEU A 925 34.42 35.22 39.25
C LEU A 925 33.01 34.68 39.02
N GLY A 926 32.66 34.45 37.75
CA GLY A 926 31.41 33.80 37.36
C GLY A 926 31.51 32.29 37.45
N ALA A 927 30.39 31.60 37.30
CA ALA A 927 30.40 30.14 37.08
C ALA A 927 31.13 29.81 35.76
N ILE A 928 30.92 30.66 34.76
CA ILE A 928 31.61 30.72 33.49
C ILE A 928 32.19 32.14 33.39
N GLY A 929 33.49 32.27 33.11
CA GLY A 929 34.14 33.57 32.92
C GLY A 929 34.14 34.51 34.14
N ARG A 930 33.94 35.78 33.86
CA ARG A 930 33.86 36.84 34.88
C ARG A 930 32.40 37.06 35.29
N GLY A 931 32.19 37.84 36.33
CA GLY A 931 30.86 38.19 36.78
C GLY A 931 30.89 39.42 37.68
N ARG A 932 29.73 39.74 38.25
CA ARG A 932 29.55 40.88 39.17
C ARG A 932 28.95 40.46 40.49
N THR A 933 29.42 41.06 41.57
CA THR A 933 28.82 40.95 42.91
C THR A 933 27.95 42.16 43.19
N PHE A 934 26.80 41.89 43.82
CA PHE A 934 25.81 42.90 44.18
C PHE A 934 25.69 43.00 45.69
N ASN A 935 25.76 44.22 46.23
CA ASN A 935 25.71 44.48 47.67
C ASN A 935 24.30 44.83 48.18
N GLY A 936 23.27 44.63 47.36
CA GLY A 936 21.87 44.99 47.66
C GLY A 936 21.52 46.47 47.42
N THR A 937 22.52 47.33 47.18
CA THR A 937 22.33 48.72 46.75
C THR A 937 22.94 49.04 45.38
N SER A 938 23.80 48.17 44.85
CA SER A 938 24.41 48.27 43.52
C SER A 938 23.51 47.69 42.42
N TRP A 939 23.64 48.17 41.18
CA TRP A 939 22.86 47.67 40.04
C TRP A 939 23.58 47.84 38.70
N LEU A 940 23.09 47.15 37.66
CA LEU A 940 23.44 47.41 36.27
C LEU A 940 22.26 48.06 35.55
N ASP A 941 22.54 49.05 34.71
CA ASP A 941 21.53 49.82 33.98
C ASP A 941 21.60 49.56 32.47
N ALA A 942 20.47 49.14 31.88
CA ALA A 942 20.34 48.84 30.45
C ALA A 942 19.74 50.01 29.63
N GLY A 943 19.53 51.18 30.24
CA GLY A 943 19.22 52.43 29.53
C GLY A 943 17.76 52.64 29.08
N THR A 944 16.85 51.69 29.30
CA THR A 944 15.45 51.76 28.81
C THR A 944 14.39 51.47 29.88
N SER A 945 14.58 51.97 31.11
CA SER A 945 13.72 51.78 32.31
C SER A 945 13.77 50.40 32.99
N ALA A 946 14.60 49.49 32.49
CA ALA A 946 14.97 48.25 33.17
C ALA A 946 16.34 48.40 33.88
N SER A 947 16.39 48.09 35.17
CA SER A 947 17.64 47.97 35.93
C SER A 947 17.70 46.61 36.61
N TRP A 948 18.84 45.93 36.53
CA TRP A 948 19.00 44.63 37.17
C TRP A 948 19.56 44.83 38.58
N ARG A 949 18.73 44.54 39.58
CA ARG A 949 19.04 44.66 41.02
C ARG A 949 18.84 43.33 41.74
N PRO A 950 19.77 42.39 41.65
CA PRO A 950 19.72 41.19 42.46
C PRO A 950 19.74 41.55 43.95
N PRO A 951 18.89 40.93 44.78
CA PRO A 951 19.01 41.07 46.23
C PRO A 951 20.40 40.57 46.68
N ALA A 952 20.99 41.21 47.71
CA ALA A 952 22.22 40.71 48.31
C ALA A 952 22.00 39.27 48.78
N ARG A 953 22.78 38.32 48.27
CA ARG A 953 22.85 36.96 48.82
C ARG A 953 23.87 36.91 49.94
#